data_AF-A0A961PLJ7-F1
#
_entry.id   AF-A0A961PLJ7-F1
#
_cell.length_a   1.000
_cell.length_b   1.000
_cell.length_c   1.000
_cell.angle_alpha   90.00
_cell.angle_beta   90.00
_cell.angle_gamma   90.00
#
_symmetry.space_group_name_H-M   'P 1'
#
loop_
_entity.id
_entity.type
_entity.pdbx_description
1 polymer ?
#
loop_
_entity_poly.entity_id
_entity_poly.type
_entity_poly.pdbx_seq_one_letter_code
_entity_poly.pdbx_strand_id
1 'polypeptide(L)'
;MAKHRIFGYCTPWSVKPGDDMRFMVSAEGVTEARAMLVRLLHGDENAAGPGFVEQEIPGAVPDLLHVRRQFTQKGSYAEVSGMEVHDVADGSFTLAAFVFPTAPGTRRQTMLGRWDIAGSQGWALGINPEGHLEFWVGNGQDVDQVTAEVPLIPRSWYFVAATWDAATRRARLVQLGRVGRYNGKLGLVAPYDYDSIVTSALTTAPRAAVAEAPFLWAGASDWNDQRGRFVETLYNGKIDRTGLWNRVLTDDEIQAISAGAEPVSQGLVAYWDTTAGYSDGGIGDTIQDLGPHGLHARGVNRPVRGMTGWNWQGRDDCFRLNPGQYGGVHFHDDAMTDCRWEPTVEWTLPKGLKSGVYALRLTTDGAEDHVPFFVRAETPKAPVAVLMSTFTYLAYANEHLAYEAPIAQAITAHTPILTRRDVDFVKLNEFGLSTYDHHSDGAGCCYSSYLRPILNIRPKYRSSAMGFPWALPADLSLIWWMEQSGFDYEILTDHDLHAEGAAALDPYRVVINCTHPEYYSERMMDATEDYLTRGGRVIYAGGNGYYWVSGLREGEPGIMEVRKLDTGSRAWQAEAGEGYLASTGERSGLWRSRGRAPQKIVGIGFTAEGMDRCTHFERMPDSFHKRVDWMFDGIAA
;
A
#
# COMPACT_ATOMS: atom_id res chain seq x y z
N MET A 1 -5.81 16.05 25.31
CA MET A 1 -5.88 14.84 24.45
C MET A 1 -7.28 14.28 24.58
N ALA A 2 -7.86 13.71 23.51
CA ALA A 2 -9.15 13.03 23.64
C ALA A 2 -9.03 11.91 24.67
N LYS A 3 -10.03 11.78 25.55
CA LYS A 3 -10.05 10.79 26.63
C LYS A 3 -10.19 9.36 26.08
N HIS A 4 -10.90 9.21 24.94
CA HIS A 4 -11.09 7.97 24.20
C HIS A 4 -10.66 8.16 22.75
N ARG A 5 -10.19 7.08 22.11
CA ARG A 5 -9.94 7.01 20.66
C ARG A 5 -10.72 5.83 20.10
N ILE A 6 -11.35 6.00 18.94
CA ILE A 6 -12.10 4.94 18.27
C ILE A 6 -11.96 5.09 16.76
N PHE A 7 -11.62 4.00 16.08
CA PHE A 7 -11.46 3.95 14.63
C PHE A 7 -11.98 2.63 14.09
N GLY A 8 -12.45 2.63 12.85
CA GLY A 8 -12.79 1.39 12.18
C GLY A 8 -12.63 1.39 10.68
N TYR A 9 -12.74 0.20 10.13
CA TYR A 9 -12.84 -0.08 8.70
C TYR A 9 -13.81 -1.24 8.47
N CYS A 10 -14.16 -1.50 7.21
CA CYS A 10 -15.09 -2.56 6.86
C CYS A 10 -14.65 -3.31 5.61
N THR A 11 -15.20 -4.51 5.44
CA THR A 11 -15.04 -5.31 4.23
C THR A 11 -16.23 -6.27 4.07
N PRO A 12 -16.77 -6.48 2.85
CA PRO A 12 -16.45 -5.75 1.61
C PRO A 12 -16.81 -4.25 1.69
N TRP A 13 -16.26 -3.44 0.78
CA TRP A 13 -16.47 -1.99 0.81
C TRP A 13 -17.71 -1.53 0.00
N SER A 14 -18.10 -2.33 -1.00
CA SER A 14 -19.33 -2.18 -1.79
C SER A 14 -20.14 -3.46 -1.68
N VAL A 15 -21.44 -3.35 -1.40
CA VAL A 15 -22.34 -4.47 -1.09
C VAL A 15 -23.77 -4.21 -1.58
N LYS A 16 -24.61 -5.24 -1.60
CA LYS A 16 -26.06 -5.14 -1.84
C LYS A 16 -26.86 -5.34 -0.53
N PRO A 17 -28.12 -4.88 -0.46
CA PRO A 17 -29.00 -5.21 0.65
C PRO A 17 -29.09 -6.73 0.87
N GLY A 18 -28.93 -7.18 2.11
CA GLY A 18 -28.91 -8.60 2.44
C GLY A 18 -27.53 -9.27 2.34
N ASP A 19 -26.48 -8.58 1.89
CA ASP A 19 -25.11 -9.10 1.94
C ASP A 19 -24.53 -9.02 3.35
N ASP A 20 -23.58 -9.91 3.63
CA ASP A 20 -22.82 -9.93 4.87
C ASP A 20 -21.65 -8.94 4.81
N MET A 21 -21.45 -8.21 5.91
CA MET A 21 -20.33 -7.29 6.10
C MET A 21 -19.65 -7.52 7.44
N ARG A 22 -18.37 -7.17 7.49
CA ARG A 22 -17.58 -7.18 8.72
C ARG A 22 -17.07 -5.78 8.99
N PHE A 23 -17.22 -5.33 10.23
CA PHE A 23 -16.65 -4.09 10.73
C PHE A 23 -15.59 -4.41 11.77
N MET A 24 -14.39 -3.88 11.54
CA MET A 24 -13.27 -3.98 12.46
C MET A 24 -13.14 -2.66 13.19
N VAL A 25 -13.24 -2.68 14.52
CA VAL A 25 -13.19 -1.49 15.37
C VAL A 25 -12.10 -1.66 16.41
N SER A 26 -11.24 -0.64 16.52
CA SER A 26 -10.25 -0.52 17.59
C SER A 26 -10.59 0.70 18.44
N ALA A 27 -10.57 0.52 19.75
CA ALA A 27 -10.83 1.60 20.70
C ALA A 27 -9.82 1.60 21.86
N GLU A 28 -9.47 2.79 22.33
CA GLU A 28 -8.62 2.99 23.49
C GLU A 28 -9.33 3.83 24.56
N GLY A 29 -9.13 3.46 25.82
CA GLY A 29 -9.72 4.15 26.97
C GLY A 29 -11.19 3.79 27.23
N VAL A 30 -11.79 2.89 26.44
CA VAL A 30 -13.19 2.48 26.55
C VAL A 30 -13.37 1.03 26.09
N THR A 31 -14.39 0.33 26.60
CA THR A 31 -14.71 -1.07 26.27
C THR A 31 -16.04 -1.23 25.52
N GLU A 32 -16.79 -0.15 25.38
CA GLU A 32 -18.09 -0.14 24.72
C GLU A 32 -18.23 1.12 23.86
N ALA A 33 -18.85 0.98 22.69
CA ALA A 33 -19.17 2.09 21.80
C ALA A 33 -20.60 1.94 21.29
N ARG A 34 -21.32 3.06 21.19
CA ARG A 34 -22.63 3.07 20.52
C ARG A 34 -22.43 2.99 19.02
N ALA A 35 -23.27 2.23 18.36
CA ALA A 35 -23.26 2.09 16.90
C ALA A 35 -24.62 2.46 16.30
N MET A 36 -24.59 3.14 15.16
CA MET A 36 -25.78 3.47 14.38
C MET A 36 -25.44 3.34 12.90
N LEU A 37 -26.31 2.65 12.15
CA LEU A 37 -26.23 2.71 10.70
C LEU A 37 -26.81 4.04 10.22
N VAL A 38 -26.05 4.76 9.40
CA VAL A 38 -26.48 6.04 8.84
C VAL A 38 -26.33 6.03 7.31
N ARG A 39 -27.27 6.67 6.62
CA ARG A 39 -27.14 7.02 5.20
C ARG A 39 -26.58 8.44 5.10
N LEU A 40 -25.45 8.59 4.42
CA LEU A 40 -24.75 9.86 4.27
C LEU A 40 -25.34 10.64 3.09
N LEU A 41 -25.70 11.90 3.32
CA LEU A 41 -26.36 12.74 2.31
C LEU A 41 -25.54 13.97 1.94
N HIS A 42 -24.88 14.62 2.91
CA HIS A 42 -24.01 15.77 2.68
C HIS A 42 -22.85 15.82 3.70
N GLY A 43 -21.63 16.11 3.24
CA GLY A 43 -20.42 16.06 4.06
C GLY A 43 -19.86 17.42 4.51
N ASP A 44 -20.12 18.49 3.76
CA ASP A 44 -19.52 19.80 4.02
C ASP A 44 -20.20 20.53 5.19
N GLU A 45 -19.41 20.87 6.21
CA GLU A 45 -19.85 21.62 7.40
C GLU A 45 -19.82 23.15 7.20
N ASN A 46 -19.53 23.63 5.99
CA ASN A 46 -19.56 25.05 5.68
C ASN A 46 -20.97 25.65 5.92
N ALA A 47 -21.04 26.66 6.78
CA ALA A 47 -22.28 27.33 7.18
C ALA A 47 -22.98 28.09 6.03
N ALA A 48 -22.29 28.36 4.92
CA ALA A 48 -22.90 28.93 3.72
C ALA A 48 -23.66 27.88 2.88
N GLY A 49 -23.43 26.59 3.14
CA GLY A 49 -24.08 25.47 2.46
C GLY A 49 -25.14 24.78 3.32
N PRO A 50 -25.55 23.56 2.93
CA PRO A 50 -26.53 22.75 3.67
C PRO A 50 -26.06 22.29 5.07
N GLY A 51 -24.76 22.35 5.35
CA GLY A 51 -24.16 21.72 6.53
C GLY A 51 -24.11 20.20 6.42
N PHE A 52 -23.53 19.51 7.41
CA PHE A 52 -23.49 18.05 7.43
C PHE A 52 -24.90 17.44 7.57
N VAL A 53 -25.23 16.47 6.71
CA VAL A 53 -26.54 15.80 6.71
C VAL A 53 -26.37 14.29 6.58
N GLU A 54 -27.00 13.57 7.50
CA GLU A 54 -27.14 12.11 7.47
C GLU A 54 -28.53 11.70 7.95
N GLN A 55 -28.92 10.47 7.62
CA GLN A 55 -30.18 9.87 8.03
C GLN A 55 -29.92 8.59 8.82
N GLU A 56 -30.40 8.53 10.05
CA GLU A 56 -30.30 7.35 10.90
C GLU A 56 -31.22 6.22 10.43
N ILE A 57 -30.78 4.98 10.63
CA ILE A 57 -31.52 3.76 10.32
C ILE A 57 -31.59 2.90 11.59
N PRO A 58 -32.56 3.19 12.47
CA PRO A 58 -32.65 2.55 13.78
C PRO A 58 -32.87 1.03 13.66
N GLY A 59 -32.27 0.27 14.58
CA GLY A 59 -32.42 -1.19 14.66
C GLY A 59 -31.76 -1.96 13.52
N ALA A 60 -30.99 -1.29 12.66
CA ALA A 60 -30.28 -1.92 11.55
C ALA A 60 -28.93 -2.53 11.93
N VAL A 61 -28.40 -2.25 13.13
CA VAL A 61 -27.18 -2.82 13.71
C VAL A 61 -27.36 -2.88 15.24
N PRO A 62 -26.56 -3.67 15.99
CA PRO A 62 -26.59 -3.62 17.45
C PRO A 62 -26.24 -2.21 17.98
N ASP A 63 -27.08 -1.67 18.87
CA ASP A 63 -26.91 -0.30 19.40
C ASP A 63 -25.61 -0.12 20.21
N LEU A 64 -25.07 -1.20 20.77
CA LEU A 64 -23.88 -1.21 21.60
C LEU A 64 -22.91 -2.30 21.11
N LEU A 65 -21.66 -1.92 20.87
CA LEU A 65 -20.58 -2.81 20.47
C LEU A 65 -19.55 -2.93 21.59
N HIS A 66 -19.11 -4.15 21.87
CA HIS A 66 -17.94 -4.39 22.71
C HIS A 66 -16.69 -4.15 21.90
N VAL A 67 -15.88 -3.18 22.33
CA VAL A 67 -14.68 -2.74 21.63
C VAL A 67 -13.45 -2.94 22.50
N ARG A 68 -12.29 -3.11 21.86
CA ARG A 68 -11.00 -3.21 22.52
C ARG A 68 -9.93 -2.59 21.64
N ARG A 69 -8.75 -2.36 22.21
CA ARG A 69 -7.58 -1.98 21.43
C ARG A 69 -7.18 -3.17 20.57
N GLN A 70 -7.08 -2.95 19.27
CA GLN A 70 -6.51 -3.88 18.31
C GLN A 70 -5.21 -3.28 17.76
N PHE A 71 -4.16 -4.09 17.71
CA PHE A 71 -2.83 -3.66 17.30
C PHE A 71 -2.61 -3.90 15.81
N THR A 72 -1.88 -3.00 15.16
CA THR A 72 -1.58 -3.07 13.74
C THR A 72 -0.09 -3.35 13.51
N GLN A 73 0.24 -4.30 12.64
CA GLN A 73 1.61 -4.58 12.23
C GLN A 73 2.04 -3.66 11.09
N LYS A 74 2.82 -2.62 11.37
CA LYS A 74 3.45 -1.79 10.33
C LYS A 74 4.62 -2.48 9.62
N GLY A 75 4.90 -2.05 8.40
CA GLY A 75 6.05 -2.46 7.61
C GLY A 75 5.83 -3.75 6.85
N SER A 76 6.48 -3.84 5.70
CA SER A 76 6.47 -5.01 4.84
C SER A 76 7.66 -5.91 5.17
N TYR A 77 7.41 -7.20 5.21
CA TYR A 77 8.39 -8.26 5.48
C TYR A 77 7.91 -9.56 4.82
N ALA A 78 8.66 -10.65 4.91
CA ALA A 78 8.16 -11.96 4.51
C ALA A 78 8.42 -13.03 5.58
N GLU A 79 7.43 -13.89 5.80
CA GLU A 79 7.48 -14.98 6.77
C GLU A 79 7.75 -16.31 6.07
N VAL A 80 8.65 -17.12 6.62
CA VAL A 80 8.88 -18.49 6.18
C VAL A 80 8.34 -19.45 7.24
N SER A 81 7.27 -20.17 6.91
CA SER A 81 6.72 -21.24 7.74
C SER A 81 7.50 -22.53 7.56
N GLY A 82 7.59 -23.36 8.61
CA GLY A 82 8.26 -24.68 8.55
C GLY A 82 9.77 -24.63 8.79
N MET A 83 10.37 -23.43 8.86
CA MET A 83 11.81 -23.29 9.11
C MET A 83 12.22 -23.85 10.49
N GLU A 84 11.30 -23.92 11.44
CA GLU A 84 11.55 -24.48 12.77
C GLU A 84 11.98 -25.96 12.76
N VAL A 85 11.60 -26.71 11.72
CA VAL A 85 12.00 -28.11 11.52
C VAL A 85 13.35 -28.23 10.79
N HIS A 86 13.76 -27.15 10.12
CA HIS A 86 14.98 -27.07 9.31
C HIS A 86 15.99 -26.05 9.88
N ASP A 87 15.83 -25.68 11.17
CA ASP A 87 16.70 -24.70 11.79
C ASP A 87 18.14 -25.22 11.84
N VAL A 88 19.07 -24.30 11.62
CA VAL A 88 20.50 -24.57 11.52
C VAL A 88 21.26 -24.10 12.76
N ALA A 89 20.58 -23.52 13.75
CA ALA A 89 21.19 -22.96 14.95
C ALA A 89 22.09 -23.94 15.73
N ASP A 90 21.76 -25.24 15.73
CA ASP A 90 22.53 -26.27 16.45
C ASP A 90 23.79 -26.75 15.69
N GLY A 91 24.00 -26.28 14.46
CA GLY A 91 25.10 -26.70 13.58
C GLY A 91 25.86 -25.54 12.95
N SER A 92 26.75 -25.87 12.02
CA SER A 92 27.42 -24.87 11.18
C SER A 92 26.52 -24.50 10.00
N PHE A 93 26.53 -23.24 9.57
CA PHE A 93 25.66 -22.79 8.48
C PHE A 93 26.21 -21.60 7.71
N THR A 94 25.60 -21.33 6.57
CA THR A 94 25.85 -20.14 5.75
C THR A 94 24.54 -19.52 5.30
N LEU A 95 24.40 -18.21 5.46
CA LEU A 95 23.32 -17.41 4.89
C LEU A 95 23.94 -16.43 3.88
N ALA A 96 23.37 -16.31 2.69
CA ALA A 96 23.82 -15.34 1.69
C ALA A 96 22.66 -14.70 0.92
N ALA A 97 22.81 -13.45 0.51
CA ALA A 97 21.82 -12.72 -0.28
C ALA A 97 22.46 -11.56 -1.07
N PHE A 98 21.75 -11.10 -2.11
CA PHE A 98 22.00 -9.76 -2.67
C PHE A 98 21.10 -8.74 -1.97
N VAL A 99 21.67 -7.60 -1.56
CA VAL A 99 20.95 -6.57 -0.79
C VAL A 99 21.22 -5.17 -1.31
N PHE A 100 20.22 -4.29 -1.19
CA PHE A 100 20.25 -2.89 -1.60
C PHE A 100 19.69 -2.01 -0.48
N PRO A 101 20.49 -1.61 0.52
CA PRO A 101 20.01 -0.83 1.65
C PRO A 101 19.65 0.59 1.22
N THR A 102 18.44 1.06 1.49
CA THR A 102 18.01 2.43 1.10
C THR A 102 18.23 3.44 2.21
N ALA A 103 18.13 3.02 3.47
CA ALA A 103 18.35 3.86 4.65
C ALA A 103 19.23 3.16 5.69
N PRO A 104 20.50 2.82 5.39
CA PRO A 104 21.42 2.28 6.38
C PRO A 104 21.78 3.35 7.43
N GLY A 105 21.99 2.91 8.67
CA GLY A 105 22.26 3.80 9.81
C GLY A 105 20.97 4.30 10.47
N THR A 106 21.09 4.92 11.64
CA THR A 106 20.04 5.43 12.57
C THR A 106 19.41 4.41 13.51
N ARG A 107 19.20 3.16 13.07
CA ARG A 107 18.62 2.09 13.89
C ARG A 107 19.07 0.71 13.41
N ARG A 108 18.90 -0.30 14.28
CA ARG A 108 19.10 -1.69 13.90
C ARG A 108 18.02 -2.14 12.91
N GLN A 109 18.43 -2.84 11.86
CA GLN A 109 17.55 -3.40 10.83
C GLN A 109 17.93 -4.85 10.58
N THR A 110 16.96 -5.75 10.55
CA THR A 110 17.18 -7.18 10.29
C THR A 110 16.82 -7.49 8.85
N MET A 111 17.78 -8.01 8.08
CA MET A 111 17.54 -8.41 6.69
C MET A 111 16.98 -9.82 6.62
N LEU A 112 17.61 -10.76 7.31
CA LEU A 112 17.31 -12.19 7.23
C LEU A 112 17.68 -12.87 8.54
N GLY A 113 16.81 -13.73 9.05
CA GLY A 113 17.17 -14.57 10.19
C GLY A 113 15.97 -15.13 10.93
N ARG A 114 16.30 -15.95 11.93
CA ARG A 114 15.35 -16.46 12.93
C ARG A 114 15.77 -15.92 14.29
N TRP A 115 15.46 -14.65 14.52
CA TRP A 115 15.84 -13.90 15.71
C TRP A 115 14.61 -13.54 16.56
N ASP A 116 14.66 -13.87 17.85
CA ASP A 116 13.66 -13.50 18.85
C ASP A 116 14.23 -12.41 19.76
N ILE A 117 13.69 -11.19 19.63
CA ILE A 117 14.19 -9.99 20.30
C ILE A 117 13.99 -10.09 21.81
N ALA A 118 12.75 -10.29 22.26
CA ALA A 118 12.42 -10.44 23.69
C ALA A 118 13.24 -11.55 24.37
N GLY A 119 13.44 -12.68 23.69
CA GLY A 119 14.22 -13.80 24.20
C GLY A 119 15.74 -13.65 24.04
N SER A 120 16.24 -12.66 23.28
CA SER A 120 17.67 -12.52 22.95
C SER A 120 18.32 -13.81 22.45
N GLN A 121 17.61 -14.55 21.59
CA GLN A 121 18.02 -15.87 21.10
C GLN A 121 17.80 -16.04 19.61
N GLY A 122 18.61 -16.89 18.99
CA GLY A 122 18.60 -17.16 17.55
C GLY A 122 19.81 -16.55 16.85
N TRP A 123 19.61 -16.21 15.57
CA TRP A 123 20.64 -15.62 14.72
C TRP A 123 20.01 -14.72 13.65
N ALA A 124 20.73 -13.68 13.23
CA ALA A 124 20.30 -12.81 12.15
C ALA A 124 21.46 -12.06 11.47
N LEU A 125 21.23 -11.71 10.21
CA LEU A 125 22.05 -10.83 9.39
C LEU A 125 21.28 -9.52 9.18
N GLY A 126 21.96 -8.38 9.33
CA GLY A 126 21.33 -7.09 9.22
C GLY A 126 22.30 -5.91 9.29
N ILE A 127 21.78 -4.75 9.68
CA ILE A 127 22.51 -3.48 9.75
C ILE A 127 22.43 -2.97 11.18
N ASN A 128 23.57 -2.53 11.73
CA ASN A 128 23.63 -1.87 13.03
C ASN A 128 23.26 -0.36 12.94
N PRO A 129 23.05 0.33 14.07
CA PRO A 129 22.71 1.76 14.08
C PRO A 129 23.74 2.68 13.41
N GLU A 130 25.00 2.24 13.31
CA GLU A 130 26.10 2.95 12.66
C GLU A 130 26.11 2.75 11.12
N GLY A 131 25.25 1.87 10.59
CA GLY A 131 25.14 1.61 9.15
C GLY A 131 26.07 0.53 8.62
N HIS A 132 26.70 -0.26 9.49
CA HIS A 132 27.54 -1.39 9.11
C HIS A 132 26.71 -2.67 9.01
N LEU A 133 27.09 -3.54 8.07
CA LEU A 133 26.59 -4.91 8.04
C LEU A 133 27.04 -5.67 9.30
N GLU A 134 26.14 -6.44 9.89
CA GLU A 134 26.41 -7.19 11.11
C GLU A 134 25.69 -8.54 11.09
N PHE A 135 26.38 -9.57 11.58
CA PHE A 135 25.79 -10.87 11.89
C PHE A 135 25.89 -11.11 13.39
N TRP A 136 24.76 -11.44 14.02
CA TRP A 136 24.67 -11.66 15.46
C TRP A 136 23.99 -12.97 15.82
N VAL A 137 24.37 -13.50 16.97
CA VAL A 137 23.86 -14.75 17.56
C VAL A 137 23.55 -14.54 19.04
N GLY A 138 22.58 -15.30 19.56
CA GLY A 138 22.17 -15.20 20.96
C GLY A 138 21.70 -16.54 21.52
N ASN A 139 21.92 -16.72 22.82
CA ASN A 139 21.57 -17.93 23.56
C ASN A 139 20.45 -17.73 24.61
N GLY A 140 19.92 -16.52 24.70
CA GLY A 140 18.95 -16.06 25.69
C GLY A 140 19.53 -15.50 26.98
N GLN A 141 20.86 -15.37 27.06
CA GLN A 141 21.58 -14.71 28.15
C GLN A 141 22.53 -13.65 27.59
N ASP A 142 23.30 -14.04 26.58
CA ASP A 142 24.31 -13.23 25.92
C ASP A 142 23.99 -13.09 24.43
N VAL A 143 24.39 -11.96 23.86
CA VAL A 143 24.38 -11.69 22.41
C VAL A 143 25.81 -11.36 22.00
N ASP A 144 26.27 -11.96 20.90
CA ASP A 144 27.60 -11.74 20.34
C ASP A 144 27.49 -11.53 18.83
N GLN A 145 28.44 -10.81 18.24
CA GLN A 145 28.31 -10.31 16.87
C GLN A 145 29.65 -10.13 16.16
N VAL A 146 29.59 -10.16 14.82
CA VAL A 146 30.68 -9.75 13.94
C VAL A 146 30.18 -8.63 13.03
N THR A 147 30.95 -7.55 12.93
CA THR A 147 30.58 -6.32 12.20
C THR A 147 31.56 -6.10 11.05
N ALA A 148 31.06 -5.63 9.91
CA ALA A 148 31.88 -5.24 8.77
C ALA A 148 32.75 -4.00 9.10
N GLU A 149 33.92 -3.90 8.49
CA GLU A 149 34.87 -2.80 8.75
C GLU A 149 34.49 -1.49 8.05
N VAL A 150 33.76 -1.57 6.94
CA VAL A 150 33.26 -0.40 6.19
C VAL A 150 31.74 -0.33 6.18
N PRO A 151 31.14 0.88 6.25
CA PRO A 151 29.70 1.04 6.27
C PRO A 151 29.06 0.73 4.91
N LEU A 152 27.77 0.39 4.95
CA LEU A 152 26.98 0.24 3.74
C LEU A 152 26.66 1.61 3.14
N ILE A 153 26.87 1.74 1.82
CA ILE A 153 26.52 2.93 1.05
C ILE A 153 25.04 2.82 0.65
N PRO A 154 24.19 3.80 1.01
CA PRO A 154 22.79 3.79 0.65
C PRO A 154 22.60 3.66 -0.87
N ARG A 155 21.60 2.88 -1.27
CA ARG A 155 21.17 2.67 -2.65
C ARG A 155 22.28 2.12 -3.55
N SER A 156 23.04 1.15 -3.04
CA SER A 156 24.05 0.39 -3.78
C SER A 156 23.81 -1.11 -3.58
N TRP A 157 24.01 -1.94 -4.61
CA TRP A 157 23.92 -3.39 -4.45
C TRP A 157 25.16 -3.96 -3.79
N TYR A 158 24.93 -4.90 -2.90
CA TYR A 158 25.94 -5.74 -2.27
C TYR A 158 25.55 -7.20 -2.43
N PHE A 159 26.55 -8.06 -2.55
CA PHE A 159 26.42 -9.44 -2.14
C PHE A 159 26.90 -9.55 -0.69
N VAL A 160 26.10 -10.18 0.17
CA VAL A 160 26.41 -10.37 1.59
C VAL A 160 26.33 -11.84 1.96
N ALA A 161 27.23 -12.31 2.82
CA ALA A 161 27.16 -13.65 3.38
C ALA A 161 27.65 -13.69 4.84
N ALA A 162 26.99 -14.51 5.66
CA ALA A 162 27.42 -14.84 7.00
C ALA A 162 27.62 -16.35 7.11
N THR A 163 28.78 -16.79 7.59
CA THR A 163 29.03 -18.19 7.92
C THR A 163 29.24 -18.36 9.41
N TRP A 164 28.69 -19.41 10.00
CA TRP A 164 28.90 -19.83 11.37
C TRP A 164 29.48 -21.24 11.40
N ASP A 165 30.63 -21.42 12.05
CA ASP A 165 31.20 -22.73 12.34
C ASP A 165 30.98 -23.09 13.81
N ALA A 166 30.06 -24.01 14.08
CA ALA A 166 29.74 -24.44 15.44
C ALA A 166 30.91 -25.14 16.16
N ALA A 167 31.81 -25.81 15.41
CA ALA A 167 32.93 -26.52 16.00
C ALA A 167 34.02 -25.57 16.51
N THR A 168 34.28 -24.48 15.77
CA THR A 168 35.31 -23.49 16.11
C THR A 168 34.76 -22.22 16.74
N ARG A 169 33.42 -22.06 16.77
CA ARG A 169 32.68 -20.83 17.13
C ARG A 169 33.14 -19.62 16.34
N ARG A 170 33.52 -19.80 15.08
CA ARG A 170 33.95 -18.71 14.21
C ARG A 170 32.80 -18.24 13.35
N ALA A 171 32.50 -16.96 13.43
CA ALA A 171 31.63 -16.26 12.50
C ALA A 171 32.48 -15.54 11.46
N ARG A 172 32.10 -15.63 10.19
CA ARG A 172 32.67 -14.82 9.11
C ARG A 172 31.57 -14.04 8.42
N LEU A 173 31.83 -12.75 8.20
CA LEU A 173 30.96 -11.82 7.52
C LEU A 173 31.63 -11.33 6.25
N VAL A 174 30.92 -11.45 5.14
CA VAL A 174 31.34 -11.05 3.80
C VAL A 174 30.38 -9.97 3.30
N GLN A 175 30.94 -8.84 2.87
CA GLN A 175 30.26 -7.74 2.22
C GLN A 175 31.03 -7.43 0.94
N LEU A 176 30.40 -7.55 -0.22
CA LEU A 176 31.03 -7.31 -1.52
C LEU A 176 30.16 -6.36 -2.35
N GLY A 177 30.74 -5.26 -2.83
CA GLY A 177 30.06 -4.33 -3.73
C GLY A 177 29.67 -5.01 -5.05
N ARG A 178 28.42 -4.82 -5.47
CA ARG A 178 27.88 -5.28 -6.77
C ARG A 178 27.28 -4.13 -7.56
N VAL A 179 27.96 -2.99 -7.49
CA VAL A 179 27.62 -1.80 -8.27
C VAL A 179 27.99 -2.01 -9.74
N GLY A 180 27.04 -1.68 -10.61
CA GLY A 180 27.15 -1.71 -12.06
C GLY A 180 26.83 -0.33 -12.64
N ARG A 181 26.62 -0.29 -13.97
CA ARG A 181 26.33 0.96 -14.68
C ARG A 181 24.89 1.46 -14.49
N TYR A 182 23.99 0.59 -14.03
CA TYR A 182 22.54 0.83 -14.04
C TYR A 182 21.84 0.51 -12.71
N ASN A 183 22.48 -0.25 -11.81
CA ASN A 183 21.81 -0.86 -10.66
C ASN A 183 22.08 -0.12 -9.32
N GLY A 184 22.77 1.02 -9.33
CA GLY A 184 23.14 1.76 -8.13
C GLY A 184 22.89 3.25 -8.26
N LYS A 185 22.79 3.96 -7.13
CA LYS A 185 22.74 5.43 -7.09
C LYS A 185 24.02 6.05 -7.65
N LEU A 186 25.15 5.40 -7.39
CA LEU A 186 26.46 5.76 -7.91
C LEU A 186 26.88 4.75 -8.97
N GLY A 187 27.60 5.23 -9.98
CA GLY A 187 28.21 4.38 -11.00
C GLY A 187 29.66 4.00 -10.68
N LEU A 188 30.25 3.19 -11.55
CA LEU A 188 31.61 2.63 -11.43
C LEU A 188 32.75 3.66 -11.30
N VAL A 189 32.49 4.94 -11.55
CA VAL A 189 33.50 6.02 -11.44
C VAL A 189 33.64 6.56 -10.02
N ALA A 190 32.70 6.24 -9.12
CA ALA A 190 32.78 6.66 -7.73
C ALA A 190 33.79 5.77 -6.98
N PRO A 191 34.85 6.34 -6.37
CA PRO A 191 35.94 5.56 -5.77
C PRO A 191 35.61 5.16 -4.33
N TYR A 192 34.49 4.46 -4.13
CA TYR A 192 34.14 3.89 -2.84
C TYR A 192 34.78 2.52 -2.67
N ASP A 193 35.28 2.26 -1.46
CA ASP A 193 35.58 0.90 -1.02
C ASP A 193 34.31 0.30 -0.44
N TYR A 194 33.81 -0.75 -1.08
CA TYR A 194 32.56 -1.42 -0.72
C TYR A 194 32.81 -2.68 0.10
N ASP A 195 34.00 -3.24 0.02
CA ASP A 195 34.25 -4.63 0.37
C ASP A 195 34.73 -4.74 1.82
N SER A 196 34.23 -5.74 2.54
CA SER A 196 34.67 -6.06 3.89
C SER A 196 34.54 -7.56 4.12
N ILE A 197 35.59 -8.18 4.63
CA ILE A 197 35.61 -9.60 4.99
C ILE A 197 36.21 -9.73 6.37
N VAL A 198 35.37 -10.03 7.36
CA VAL A 198 35.77 -10.10 8.77
C VAL A 198 35.51 -11.50 9.29
N THR A 199 36.45 -12.05 10.05
CA THR A 199 36.26 -13.32 10.76
C THR A 199 36.60 -13.14 12.21
N SER A 200 35.67 -13.49 13.10
CA SER A 200 35.86 -13.43 14.54
C SER A 200 35.45 -14.74 15.21
N ALA A 201 36.09 -15.06 16.32
CA ALA A 201 35.59 -16.10 17.22
C ALA A 201 34.56 -15.45 18.15
N LEU A 202 33.35 -16.00 18.18
CA LEU A 202 32.30 -15.55 19.09
C LEU A 202 32.32 -16.42 20.34
N THR A 203 32.12 -15.77 21.48
CA THR A 203 31.98 -16.44 22.78
C THR A 203 30.63 -17.14 22.90
N THR A 204 29.61 -16.57 22.26
CA THR A 204 28.23 -17.07 22.25
C THR A 204 27.96 -17.94 21.02
N ALA A 205 27.26 -19.06 21.23
CA ALA A 205 26.68 -19.86 20.15
C ALA A 205 25.17 -19.57 20.07
N PRO A 206 24.58 -19.58 18.86
CA PRO A 206 23.14 -19.38 18.74
C PRO A 206 22.40 -20.53 19.41
N ARG A 207 21.35 -20.19 20.15
CA ARG A 207 20.30 -21.13 20.55
C ARG A 207 19.13 -20.96 19.60
N ALA A 208 18.51 -22.06 19.17
CA ALA A 208 17.30 -21.99 18.36
C ALA A 208 16.27 -21.03 18.97
N ALA A 209 15.68 -20.16 18.15
CA ALA A 209 14.59 -19.30 18.58
C ALA A 209 13.39 -20.15 19.06
N VAL A 210 12.49 -19.56 19.84
CA VAL A 210 11.25 -20.26 20.23
C VAL A 210 10.48 -20.72 18.98
N ALA A 211 9.74 -21.83 19.09
CA ALA A 211 9.10 -22.47 17.94
C ALA A 211 8.20 -21.49 17.16
N GLU A 212 7.54 -20.59 17.88
CA GLU A 212 6.63 -19.57 17.36
C GLU A 212 7.32 -18.38 16.69
N ALA A 213 8.65 -18.25 16.83
CA ALA A 213 9.43 -17.22 16.12
C ALA A 213 9.77 -17.71 14.71
N PRO A 214 9.17 -17.12 13.65
CA PRO A 214 9.41 -17.55 12.28
C PRO A 214 10.80 -17.09 11.80
N PHE A 215 11.28 -17.70 10.72
CA PHE A 215 12.33 -17.09 9.93
C PHE A 215 11.73 -15.94 9.11
N LEU A 216 12.37 -14.79 9.15
CA LEU A 216 11.87 -13.55 8.59
C LEU A 216 12.83 -12.96 7.57
N TRP A 217 12.26 -12.43 6.50
CA TRP A 217 12.89 -11.46 5.63
C TRP A 217 12.48 -10.06 6.08
N ALA A 218 13.43 -9.14 6.14
CA ALA A 218 13.25 -7.72 6.42
C ALA A 218 12.62 -7.38 7.79
N GLY A 219 12.84 -8.22 8.80
CA GLY A 219 12.46 -7.94 10.18
C GLY A 219 12.88 -9.04 11.15
N ALA A 220 12.63 -8.83 12.44
CA ALA A 220 12.82 -9.83 13.48
C ALA A 220 11.59 -9.94 14.38
N SER A 221 11.43 -11.09 15.03
CA SER A 221 10.26 -11.36 15.86
C SER A 221 10.45 -10.77 17.26
N ASP A 222 9.39 -10.17 17.80
CA ASP A 222 9.35 -9.66 19.17
C ASP A 222 8.01 -10.03 19.85
N TRP A 223 7.93 -9.84 21.17
CA TRP A 223 6.78 -10.17 21.98
C TRP A 223 6.37 -9.04 22.93
N ASN A 224 5.06 -8.81 23.04
CA ASN A 224 4.49 -7.95 24.06
C ASN A 224 3.21 -8.57 24.65
N ASP A 225 3.04 -8.53 25.97
CA ASP A 225 1.94 -9.21 26.65
C ASP A 225 0.53 -8.75 26.22
N GLN A 226 0.38 -7.51 25.74
CA GLN A 226 -0.91 -7.00 25.26
C GLN A 226 -1.12 -7.24 23.77
N ARG A 227 -0.06 -7.24 22.97
CA ARG A 227 -0.11 -7.35 21.50
C ARG A 227 0.08 -8.78 20.99
N GLY A 228 0.71 -9.65 21.77
CA GLY A 228 1.26 -10.91 21.31
C GLY A 228 2.54 -10.72 20.50
N ARG A 229 2.82 -11.68 19.62
CA ARG A 229 4.00 -11.69 18.75
C ARG A 229 3.84 -10.68 17.61
N PHE A 230 4.91 -9.95 17.30
CA PHE A 230 4.95 -8.99 16.20
C PHE A 230 6.34 -8.92 15.56
N VAL A 231 6.47 -8.13 14.49
CA VAL A 231 7.73 -7.92 13.79
C VAL A 231 8.24 -6.51 14.00
N GLU A 232 9.52 -6.39 14.36
CA GLU A 232 10.25 -5.13 14.56
C GLU A 232 11.62 -5.16 13.85
N THR A 233 12.45 -4.13 14.06
CA THR A 233 13.76 -3.94 13.40
C THR A 233 13.65 -4.08 11.87
N LEU A 234 12.59 -3.50 11.31
CA LEU A 234 12.25 -3.64 9.90
C LEU A 234 13.35 -3.06 9.00
N TYR A 235 13.61 -3.74 7.89
CA TYR A 235 14.62 -3.33 6.91
C TYR A 235 14.03 -2.46 5.81
N ASN A 236 14.74 -1.38 5.50
CA ASN A 236 14.48 -0.52 4.36
C ASN A 236 15.48 -0.83 3.23
N GLY A 237 15.00 -1.45 2.16
CA GLY A 237 15.81 -1.77 1.00
C GLY A 237 15.32 -2.96 0.19
N LYS A 238 16.07 -3.35 -0.83
CA LYS A 238 15.76 -4.51 -1.66
C LYS A 238 16.56 -5.73 -1.23
N ILE A 239 15.94 -6.90 -1.25
CA ILE A 239 16.61 -8.20 -1.13
C ILE A 239 16.33 -8.98 -2.42
N ASP A 240 17.37 -9.58 -2.98
CA ASP A 240 17.35 -10.39 -4.21
C ASP A 240 18.10 -11.69 -3.92
N ARG A 241 17.58 -12.82 -4.43
CA ARG A 241 18.13 -14.19 -4.35
C ARG A 241 18.92 -14.51 -3.09
N THR A 242 18.25 -15.25 -2.20
CA THR A 242 18.81 -15.62 -0.89
C THR A 242 18.97 -17.13 -0.80
N GLY A 243 20.07 -17.59 -0.21
CA GLY A 243 20.31 -19.00 0.10
C GLY A 243 20.70 -19.26 1.54
N LEU A 244 20.28 -20.41 2.06
CA LEU A 244 20.64 -20.94 3.38
C LEU A 244 21.22 -22.35 3.23
N TRP A 245 22.38 -22.59 3.84
CA TRP A 245 23.06 -23.88 3.85
C TRP A 245 23.34 -24.34 5.28
N ASN A 246 23.24 -25.64 5.55
CA ASN A 246 23.57 -26.26 6.84
C ASN A 246 25.06 -26.65 6.95
N ARG A 247 25.93 -25.85 6.33
CA ARG A 247 27.39 -25.95 6.43
C ARG A 247 28.04 -24.60 6.18
N VAL A 248 29.33 -24.51 6.49
CA VAL A 248 30.19 -23.40 6.05
C VAL A 248 30.50 -23.58 4.56
N LEU A 249 30.19 -22.58 3.74
CA LEU A 249 30.63 -22.51 2.35
C LEU A 249 32.10 -22.08 2.27
N THR A 250 32.80 -22.59 1.28
CA THR A 250 34.18 -22.19 0.96
C THR A 250 34.23 -20.82 0.28
N ASP A 251 35.40 -20.20 0.23
CA ASP A 251 35.57 -18.92 -0.45
C ASP A 251 35.25 -18.99 -1.95
N ASP A 252 35.64 -20.07 -2.62
CA ASP A 252 35.34 -20.26 -4.05
C ASP A 252 33.83 -20.38 -4.28
N GLU A 253 33.12 -21.08 -3.40
CA GLU A 253 31.65 -21.19 -3.48
C GLU A 253 30.97 -19.84 -3.25
N ILE A 254 31.41 -19.07 -2.24
CA ILE A 254 30.90 -17.72 -1.95
C ILE A 254 31.19 -16.77 -3.12
N GLN A 255 32.39 -16.81 -3.70
CA GLN A 255 32.73 -15.98 -4.85
C GLN A 255 31.89 -16.34 -6.08
N ALA A 256 31.67 -17.64 -6.35
CA ALA A 256 30.84 -18.09 -7.46
C ALA A 256 29.40 -17.58 -7.35
N ILE A 257 28.74 -17.79 -6.21
CA ILE A 257 27.35 -17.30 -6.02
C ILE A 257 27.27 -15.77 -6.03
N SER A 258 28.29 -15.08 -5.51
CA SER A 258 28.34 -13.61 -5.56
C SER A 258 28.46 -13.04 -6.97
N ALA A 259 28.93 -13.85 -7.93
CA ALA A 259 29.01 -13.51 -9.34
C ALA A 259 27.77 -13.96 -10.13
N GLY A 260 26.76 -14.53 -9.47
CA GLY A 260 25.52 -14.99 -10.07
C GLY A 260 25.53 -16.45 -10.53
N ALA A 261 26.45 -17.29 -10.04
CA ALA A 261 26.35 -18.73 -10.26
C ALA A 261 25.16 -19.33 -9.49
N GLU A 262 24.66 -20.46 -9.99
CA GLU A 262 23.62 -21.25 -9.32
C GLU A 262 24.05 -21.65 -7.89
N PRO A 263 23.09 -21.77 -6.94
CA PRO A 263 23.39 -22.17 -5.58
C PRO A 263 23.98 -23.58 -5.53
N VAL A 264 24.98 -23.76 -4.66
CA VAL A 264 25.59 -25.09 -4.45
C VAL A 264 24.56 -26.01 -3.81
N SER A 265 24.31 -27.18 -4.41
CA SER A 265 23.29 -28.13 -3.92
C SER A 265 23.67 -28.81 -2.60
N GLN A 266 24.97 -29.04 -2.38
CA GLN A 266 25.44 -29.70 -1.16
C GLN A 266 25.16 -28.85 0.08
N GLY A 267 24.35 -29.38 0.99
CA GLY A 267 23.98 -28.73 2.23
C GLY A 267 22.96 -27.61 2.08
N LEU A 268 22.35 -27.43 0.89
CA LEU A 268 21.33 -26.41 0.67
C LEU A 268 20.06 -26.75 1.47
N VAL A 269 19.61 -25.80 2.29
CA VAL A 269 18.36 -25.89 3.06
C VAL A 269 17.24 -25.18 2.30
N ALA A 270 17.50 -23.96 1.85
CA ALA A 270 16.55 -23.15 1.08
C ALA A 270 17.30 -22.26 0.08
N TYR A 271 16.69 -22.04 -1.07
CA TYR A 271 17.10 -21.04 -2.05
C TYR A 271 15.87 -20.33 -2.60
N TRP A 272 15.69 -19.08 -2.21
CA TRP A 272 14.59 -18.24 -2.68
C TRP A 272 14.98 -17.49 -3.93
N ASP A 273 14.53 -17.96 -5.09
CA ASP A 273 14.59 -17.18 -6.32
C ASP A 273 13.43 -16.19 -6.34
N THR A 274 13.76 -14.92 -6.12
CA THR A 274 12.79 -13.82 -6.07
C THR A 274 12.15 -13.48 -7.42
N THR A 275 12.61 -14.09 -8.51
CA THR A 275 12.04 -13.98 -9.87
C THR A 275 11.12 -15.15 -10.23
N ALA A 276 11.15 -16.24 -9.47
CA ALA A 276 10.29 -17.39 -9.72
C ALA A 276 8.80 -17.06 -9.50
N GLY A 277 7.96 -17.59 -10.39
CA GLY A 277 6.51 -17.38 -10.37
C GLY A 277 6.01 -16.09 -11.03
N TYR A 278 6.88 -15.34 -11.71
CA TYR A 278 6.45 -14.16 -12.48
C TYR A 278 5.63 -14.58 -13.70
N SER A 279 4.60 -13.81 -14.01
CA SER A 279 3.73 -14.04 -15.18
C SER A 279 3.39 -12.74 -15.88
N ASP A 280 2.84 -12.85 -17.09
CA ASP A 280 2.31 -11.67 -17.79
C ASP A 280 1.14 -11.01 -17.05
N GLY A 281 0.39 -11.78 -16.25
CA GLY A 281 -0.73 -11.29 -15.44
C GLY A 281 -0.33 -10.69 -14.08
N GLY A 282 0.97 -10.55 -13.81
CA GLY A 282 1.48 -10.00 -12.55
C GLY A 282 2.22 -11.02 -11.68
N ILE A 283 2.42 -10.62 -10.42
CA ILE A 283 3.29 -11.24 -9.41
C ILE A 283 2.52 -11.33 -8.08
N GLY A 284 2.50 -12.53 -7.49
CA GLY A 284 1.93 -12.78 -6.16
C GLY A 284 2.87 -12.43 -4.99
N ASP A 285 2.37 -12.55 -3.77
CA ASP A 285 3.15 -12.26 -2.54
C ASP A 285 4.04 -13.43 -2.08
N THR A 286 3.99 -14.57 -2.78
CA THR A 286 4.82 -15.74 -2.46
C THR A 286 6.20 -15.63 -3.11
N ILE A 287 7.26 -15.60 -2.30
CA ILE A 287 8.65 -15.72 -2.75
C ILE A 287 9.00 -17.21 -2.72
N GLN A 288 9.24 -17.80 -3.89
CA GLN A 288 9.36 -19.24 -4.02
C GLN A 288 10.76 -19.74 -3.63
N ASP A 289 10.79 -20.64 -2.65
CA ASP A 289 11.93 -21.53 -2.42
C ASP A 289 12.00 -22.60 -3.53
N LEU A 290 13.13 -22.64 -4.25
CA LEU A 290 13.49 -23.66 -5.23
C LEU A 290 14.46 -24.71 -4.65
N GLY A 291 14.77 -24.60 -3.35
CA GLY A 291 15.52 -25.58 -2.59
C GLY A 291 14.75 -26.88 -2.32
N PRO A 292 15.38 -27.84 -1.63
CA PRO A 292 14.84 -29.20 -1.47
C PRO A 292 13.63 -29.30 -0.53
N HIS A 293 13.28 -28.24 0.19
CA HIS A 293 12.27 -28.29 1.26
C HIS A 293 11.01 -27.47 0.98
N GLY A 294 10.97 -26.65 -0.07
CA GLY A 294 9.78 -25.87 -0.43
C GLY A 294 9.38 -24.85 0.64
N LEU A 295 10.36 -24.28 1.34
CA LEU A 295 10.22 -23.29 2.42
C LEU A 295 9.87 -21.91 1.85
N HIS A 296 8.78 -21.81 1.09
CA HIS A 296 8.36 -20.55 0.46
C HIS A 296 8.12 -19.45 1.50
N ALA A 297 8.53 -18.21 1.19
CA ALA A 297 8.24 -17.06 2.04
C ALA A 297 6.94 -16.38 1.58
N ARG A 298 6.12 -15.91 2.53
CA ARG A 298 4.89 -15.16 2.26
C ARG A 298 5.07 -13.70 2.67
N GLY A 299 4.93 -12.80 1.70
CA GLY A 299 4.95 -11.36 1.94
C GLY A 299 3.79 -10.88 2.82
N VAL A 300 4.10 -10.04 3.80
CA VAL A 300 3.16 -9.32 4.66
C VAL A 300 3.25 -7.84 4.36
N ASN A 301 2.11 -7.14 4.33
CA ASN A 301 1.99 -5.75 3.87
C ASN A 301 2.55 -5.50 2.45
N ARG A 302 2.47 -6.53 1.58
CA ARG A 302 2.92 -6.55 0.18
C ARG A 302 4.27 -5.84 -0.06
N PRO A 303 5.41 -6.50 0.23
CA PRO A 303 6.70 -6.03 -0.27
C PRO A 303 6.64 -5.78 -1.79
N VAL A 304 7.27 -4.71 -2.28
CA VAL A 304 7.15 -4.32 -3.69
C VAL A 304 8.01 -5.25 -4.54
N ARG A 305 7.38 -6.02 -5.43
CA ARG A 305 8.03 -6.97 -6.34
C ARG A 305 8.10 -6.46 -7.77
N GLY A 306 8.88 -7.14 -8.61
CA GLY A 306 9.19 -6.69 -9.97
C GLY A 306 10.10 -5.47 -9.97
N MET A 307 10.95 -5.32 -8.95
CA MET A 307 11.93 -4.24 -8.82
C MET A 307 13.24 -4.67 -9.49
N THR A 308 14.03 -3.72 -9.98
CA THR A 308 15.33 -4.03 -10.61
C THR A 308 16.20 -4.81 -9.64
N GLY A 309 16.75 -5.93 -10.09
CA GLY A 309 17.66 -6.77 -9.31
C GLY A 309 19.11 -6.30 -9.35
N TRP A 310 19.98 -7.04 -8.65
CA TRP A 310 21.41 -6.75 -8.58
C TRP A 310 22.08 -6.81 -9.96
N ASN A 311 21.52 -7.56 -10.90
CA ASN A 311 22.06 -7.80 -12.23
C ASN A 311 21.36 -6.99 -13.34
N TRP A 312 20.55 -5.98 -12.99
CA TRP A 312 19.85 -5.17 -13.99
C TRP A 312 20.79 -4.32 -14.85
N GLN A 313 20.60 -4.35 -16.17
CA GLN A 313 21.51 -3.77 -17.17
C GLN A 313 20.90 -2.62 -17.98
N GLY A 314 19.71 -2.13 -17.64
CA GLY A 314 19.13 -0.94 -18.26
C GLY A 314 18.46 -1.13 -19.61
N ARG A 315 18.69 -2.27 -20.30
CA ARG A 315 18.12 -2.52 -21.64
C ARG A 315 16.65 -2.88 -21.60
N ASP A 316 16.31 -3.87 -20.77
CA ASP A 316 14.94 -4.32 -20.59
C ASP A 316 14.33 -3.49 -19.45
N ASP A 317 13.24 -2.78 -19.73
CA ASP A 317 12.53 -1.89 -18.79
C ASP A 317 11.24 -2.50 -18.23
N CYS A 318 11.03 -3.79 -18.49
CA CYS A 318 9.86 -4.55 -18.10
C CYS A 318 10.25 -5.92 -17.55
N PHE A 319 9.78 -6.25 -16.34
CA PHE A 319 10.03 -7.56 -15.74
C PHE A 319 9.47 -8.72 -16.56
N ARG A 320 8.50 -8.48 -17.45
CA ARG A 320 7.91 -9.51 -18.33
C ARG A 320 8.84 -9.88 -19.49
N LEU A 321 9.70 -8.95 -19.93
CA LEU A 321 10.65 -9.21 -21.01
C LEU A 321 11.86 -10.00 -20.53
N ASN A 322 12.32 -9.72 -19.30
CA ASN A 322 13.50 -10.36 -18.73
C ASN A 322 13.40 -10.51 -17.20
N PRO A 323 12.55 -11.41 -16.69
CA PRO A 323 12.29 -11.54 -15.25
C PRO A 323 13.56 -11.80 -14.43
N GLY A 324 14.57 -12.43 -15.03
CA GLY A 324 15.87 -12.71 -14.39
C GLY A 324 16.64 -11.46 -13.96
N GLN A 325 16.31 -10.26 -14.46
CA GLN A 325 16.91 -8.99 -14.01
C GLN A 325 16.04 -8.22 -13.00
N TYR A 326 14.94 -8.81 -12.54
CA TYR A 326 13.94 -8.17 -11.69
C TYR A 326 13.75 -8.93 -10.37
N GLY A 327 14.85 -9.37 -9.77
CA GLY A 327 14.87 -10.10 -8.51
C GLY A 327 14.73 -9.22 -7.26
N GLY A 328 14.71 -7.89 -7.41
CA GLY A 328 14.54 -7.01 -6.27
C GLY A 328 13.15 -7.17 -5.63
N VAL A 329 13.12 -7.45 -4.33
CA VAL A 329 11.94 -7.30 -3.49
C VAL A 329 12.20 -6.16 -2.52
N HIS A 330 11.49 -5.04 -2.67
CA HIS A 330 11.68 -3.85 -1.83
C HIS A 330 10.79 -3.93 -0.60
N PHE A 331 11.41 -3.80 0.57
CA PHE A 331 10.76 -3.74 1.87
C PHE A 331 10.84 -2.33 2.45
N HIS A 332 9.74 -1.88 3.06
CA HIS A 332 9.61 -0.61 3.74
C HIS A 332 9.07 -0.83 5.16
N ASP A 333 9.60 -0.13 6.15
CA ASP A 333 9.24 -0.24 7.57
C ASP A 333 7.86 0.34 7.94
N ASP A 334 7.26 1.10 7.04
CA ASP A 334 6.00 1.81 7.24
C ASP A 334 4.92 1.40 6.21
N ALA A 335 5.19 0.41 5.36
CA ALA A 335 4.20 -0.18 4.47
C ALA A 335 3.02 -0.78 5.24
N MET A 336 1.81 -0.61 4.68
CA MET A 336 0.59 -1.01 5.37
C MET A 336 -0.56 -1.25 4.39
N THR A 337 -0.94 -2.52 4.23
CA THR A 337 -2.04 -2.93 3.34
C THR A 337 -3.20 -3.60 4.06
N ASP A 338 -3.03 -4.04 5.31
CA ASP A 338 -4.11 -4.64 6.11
C ASP A 338 -3.80 -4.53 7.60
N CYS A 339 -4.72 -3.96 8.38
CA CYS A 339 -4.59 -3.92 9.84
C CYS A 339 -4.74 -5.29 10.49
N ARG A 340 -5.38 -6.24 9.81
CA ARG A 340 -5.68 -7.62 10.29
C ARG A 340 -6.37 -7.64 11.64
N TRP A 341 -7.21 -6.64 11.90
CA TRP A 341 -8.05 -6.62 13.08
C TRP A 341 -9.12 -7.70 13.00
N GLU A 342 -9.45 -8.28 14.14
CA GLU A 342 -10.58 -9.18 14.25
C GLU A 342 -11.89 -8.41 14.04
N PRO A 343 -12.88 -9.01 13.34
CA PRO A 343 -14.21 -8.45 13.23
C PRO A 343 -14.80 -8.16 14.62
N THR A 344 -15.21 -6.91 14.84
CA THR A 344 -15.91 -6.50 16.06
C THR A 344 -17.41 -6.80 15.95
N VAL A 345 -17.96 -6.62 14.75
CA VAL A 345 -19.32 -7.02 14.42
C VAL A 345 -19.35 -7.56 13.00
N GLU A 346 -20.01 -8.69 12.83
CA GLU A 346 -20.39 -9.26 11.54
C GLU A 346 -21.90 -9.11 11.41
N TRP A 347 -22.36 -8.62 10.26
CA TRP A 347 -23.74 -8.21 10.13
C TRP A 347 -24.25 -8.34 8.70
N THR A 348 -25.42 -8.96 8.55
CA THR A 348 -26.17 -9.00 7.30
C THR A 348 -26.98 -7.71 7.16
N LEU A 349 -26.75 -6.93 6.11
CA LEU A 349 -27.47 -5.68 5.92
C LEU A 349 -28.98 -5.90 5.79
N PRO A 350 -29.83 -5.00 6.35
CA PRO A 350 -31.26 -5.08 6.15
C PRO A 350 -31.65 -5.15 4.67
N LYS A 351 -32.62 -5.99 4.35
CA LYS A 351 -33.23 -6.01 3.02
C LYS A 351 -33.96 -4.70 2.76
N GLY A 352 -33.98 -4.26 1.50
CA GLY A 352 -34.70 -3.05 1.09
C GLY A 352 -34.03 -1.73 1.43
N LEU A 353 -32.76 -1.73 1.87
CA LEU A 353 -31.97 -0.50 1.91
C LEU A 353 -31.93 0.14 0.51
N LYS A 354 -32.15 1.46 0.46
CA LYS A 354 -31.98 2.24 -0.78
C LYS A 354 -30.50 2.19 -1.18
N SER A 355 -30.22 2.17 -2.48
CA SER A 355 -28.85 2.38 -2.93
C SER A 355 -28.33 3.75 -2.49
N GLY A 356 -27.08 3.81 -2.03
CA GLY A 356 -26.52 5.02 -1.45
C GLY A 356 -25.17 4.85 -0.80
N VAL A 357 -24.69 5.95 -0.23
CA VAL A 357 -23.50 5.99 0.62
C VAL A 357 -23.94 5.83 2.08
N TYR A 358 -23.30 4.91 2.79
CA TYR A 358 -23.64 4.57 4.17
C TYR A 358 -22.40 4.66 5.05
N ALA A 359 -22.61 4.71 6.36
CA ALA A 359 -21.54 4.51 7.33
C ALA A 359 -22.06 3.81 8.59
N LEU A 360 -21.15 3.09 9.25
CA LEU A 360 -21.32 2.77 10.67
C LEU A 360 -20.82 3.96 11.49
N ARG A 361 -21.73 4.69 12.12
CA ARG A 361 -21.39 5.79 13.04
C ARG A 361 -21.14 5.20 14.41
N LEU A 362 -19.94 5.44 14.94
CA LEU A 362 -19.47 4.97 16.23
C LEU A 362 -19.35 6.15 17.18
N THR A 363 -19.89 6.03 18.40
CA THR A 363 -19.87 7.12 19.39
C THR A 363 -19.50 6.61 20.77
N THR A 364 -18.64 7.37 21.45
CA THR A 364 -18.23 7.16 22.85
C THR A 364 -18.33 8.49 23.61
N ASP A 365 -18.06 8.49 24.91
CA ASP A 365 -17.94 9.74 25.68
C ASP A 365 -16.72 10.54 25.20
N GLY A 366 -16.94 11.48 24.27
CA GLY A 366 -15.92 12.40 23.75
C GLY A 366 -15.22 12.00 22.44
N ALA A 367 -15.67 10.95 21.74
CA ALA A 367 -15.18 10.62 20.40
C ALA A 367 -16.27 10.07 19.48
N GLU A 368 -16.16 10.37 18.19
CA GLU A 368 -17.06 9.93 17.12
C GLU A 368 -16.22 9.55 15.89
N ASP A 369 -16.53 8.41 15.26
CA ASP A 369 -15.98 8.03 13.94
C ASP A 369 -17.12 7.54 13.03
N HIS A 370 -16.90 7.63 11.72
CA HIS A 370 -17.79 7.08 10.71
C HIS A 370 -16.97 6.15 9.83
N VAL A 371 -17.43 4.91 9.68
CA VAL A 371 -16.81 3.92 8.80
C VAL A 371 -17.65 3.81 7.52
N PRO A 372 -17.27 4.50 6.42
CA PRO A 372 -18.11 4.59 5.24
C PRO A 372 -18.02 3.35 4.35
N PHE A 373 -19.14 3.00 3.70
CA PHE A 373 -19.27 1.94 2.71
C PHE A 373 -20.40 2.25 1.71
N PHE A 374 -20.53 1.44 0.67
CA PHE A 374 -21.46 1.70 -0.43
C PHE A 374 -22.50 0.58 -0.54
N VAL A 375 -23.77 0.96 -0.64
CA VAL A 375 -24.88 0.03 -0.87
C VAL A 375 -25.37 0.21 -2.30
N ARG A 376 -25.19 -0.83 -3.11
CA ARG A 376 -25.68 -0.93 -4.49
C ARG A 376 -27.15 -1.33 -4.51
N ALA A 377 -27.80 -1.18 -5.66
CA ALA A 377 -29.10 -1.78 -5.87
C ALA A 377 -29.00 -3.32 -5.90
N GLU A 378 -29.93 -4.00 -5.22
CA GLU A 378 -30.10 -5.47 -5.34
C GLU A 378 -30.47 -5.84 -6.77
N THR A 379 -31.42 -5.09 -7.35
CA THR A 379 -31.81 -5.14 -8.76
C THR A 379 -31.89 -3.69 -9.25
N PRO A 380 -31.01 -3.27 -10.18
CA PRO A 380 -31.02 -1.92 -10.71
C PRO A 380 -32.37 -1.55 -11.33
N LYS A 381 -32.90 -0.39 -10.96
CA LYS A 381 -34.18 0.13 -11.47
C LYS A 381 -34.11 1.60 -11.83
N ALA A 382 -33.15 2.34 -11.29
CA ALA A 382 -33.02 3.75 -11.54
C ALA A 382 -32.45 4.01 -12.95
N PRO A 383 -32.86 5.09 -13.62
CA PRO A 383 -32.29 5.46 -14.91
C PRO A 383 -30.85 6.00 -14.79
N VAL A 384 -30.43 6.42 -13.60
CA VAL A 384 -29.13 7.07 -13.35
C VAL A 384 -28.30 6.26 -12.37
N ALA A 385 -27.01 6.09 -12.67
CA ALA A 385 -26.01 5.67 -11.69
C ALA A 385 -25.06 6.82 -11.36
N VAL A 386 -24.69 6.97 -10.09
CA VAL A 386 -23.53 7.75 -9.68
C VAL A 386 -22.38 6.78 -9.42
N LEU A 387 -21.27 6.97 -10.13
CA LEU A 387 -20.07 6.15 -10.00
C LEU A 387 -19.09 6.79 -9.00
N MET A 388 -19.07 6.25 -7.79
CA MET A 388 -18.22 6.69 -6.69
C MET A 388 -16.75 6.32 -6.93
N SER A 389 -15.87 7.31 -6.79
CA SER A 389 -14.45 7.21 -7.17
C SER A 389 -13.58 6.49 -6.14
N THR A 390 -13.98 5.27 -5.76
CA THR A 390 -13.31 4.46 -4.73
C THR A 390 -11.83 4.15 -5.02
N PHE A 391 -11.39 4.09 -6.28
CA PHE A 391 -9.95 3.98 -6.58
C PHE A 391 -9.22 5.27 -6.21
N THR A 392 -9.81 6.41 -6.53
CA THR A 392 -9.26 7.71 -6.10
C THR A 392 -9.27 7.86 -4.59
N TYR A 393 -10.31 7.37 -3.90
CA TYR A 393 -10.34 7.38 -2.44
C TYR A 393 -9.18 6.58 -1.84
N LEU A 394 -8.83 5.43 -2.43
CA LEU A 394 -7.64 4.67 -2.04
C LEU A 394 -6.37 5.44 -2.37
N ALA A 395 -6.29 6.06 -3.53
CA ALA A 395 -5.09 6.79 -3.94
C ALA A 395 -4.70 7.89 -2.95
N TYR A 396 -5.70 8.58 -2.40
CA TYR A 396 -5.56 9.62 -1.40
C TYR A 396 -5.69 9.10 0.04
N ALA A 397 -5.84 7.80 0.29
CA ALA A 397 -6.14 7.31 1.63
C ALA A 397 -5.04 7.65 2.65
N ASN A 398 -5.40 8.39 3.70
CA ASN A 398 -4.51 8.87 4.76
C ASN A 398 -3.35 9.76 4.30
N GLU A 399 -3.61 10.63 3.34
CA GLU A 399 -2.68 11.62 2.77
C GLU A 399 -2.07 12.59 3.80
N HIS A 400 -0.75 12.89 3.68
CA HIS A 400 0.02 13.74 4.60
C HIS A 400 0.61 15.06 4.01
N LEU A 401 0.15 15.53 2.84
CA LEU A 401 0.63 16.67 2.05
C LEU A 401 0.82 17.90 2.94
N ALA A 402 -0.20 18.22 3.75
CA ALA A 402 -0.22 19.41 4.59
C ALA A 402 0.92 19.46 5.62
N TYR A 403 1.52 18.31 5.94
CA TYR A 403 2.46 18.14 7.05
C TYR A 403 3.87 17.82 6.57
N GLU A 404 3.99 16.97 5.55
CA GLU A 404 5.26 16.36 5.17
C GLU A 404 5.78 16.86 3.81
N ALA A 405 4.92 17.40 2.94
CA ALA A 405 5.34 17.87 1.62
C ALA A 405 5.76 19.34 1.66
N PRO A 406 7.05 19.68 1.43
CA PRO A 406 7.53 21.06 1.50
C PRO A 406 6.86 21.99 0.46
N ILE A 407 6.39 21.41 -0.64
CA ILE A 407 5.75 22.13 -1.75
C ILE A 407 4.24 22.32 -1.58
N ALA A 408 3.62 21.75 -0.53
CA ALA A 408 2.17 21.80 -0.33
C ALA A 408 1.61 23.22 -0.37
N GLN A 409 2.23 24.15 0.36
CA GLN A 409 1.80 25.55 0.40
C GLN A 409 1.98 26.27 -0.93
N ALA A 410 2.95 25.85 -1.75
CA ALA A 410 3.15 26.40 -3.08
C ALA A 410 2.08 25.89 -4.06
N ILE A 411 1.64 24.64 -3.91
CA ILE A 411 0.57 24.04 -4.71
C ILE A 411 -0.78 24.65 -4.35
N THR A 412 -1.10 24.75 -3.05
CA THR A 412 -2.39 25.30 -2.60
C THR A 412 -2.42 26.82 -2.59
N ALA A 413 -1.25 27.47 -2.68
CA ALA A 413 -1.06 28.92 -2.65
C ALA A 413 -1.68 29.62 -1.43
N HIS A 414 -1.87 28.89 -0.33
CA HIS A 414 -2.26 29.44 0.96
C HIS A 414 -1.70 28.59 2.11
N THR A 415 -1.67 29.17 3.31
CA THR A 415 -1.25 28.43 4.52
C THR A 415 -2.29 27.35 4.84
N PRO A 416 -1.87 26.10 5.16
CA PRO A 416 -2.78 25.03 5.57
C PRO A 416 -3.58 25.44 6.80
N ILE A 417 -4.85 25.03 6.85
CA ILE A 417 -5.74 25.30 7.98
C ILE A 417 -5.74 24.03 8.84
N LEU A 418 -5.07 24.09 9.99
CA LEU A 418 -4.95 22.96 10.92
C LEU A 418 -5.93 23.08 12.08
N THR A 419 -6.63 21.99 12.38
CA THR A 419 -7.49 21.82 13.56
C THR A 419 -6.86 20.87 14.56
N ARG A 420 -7.49 20.73 15.74
CA ARG A 420 -7.05 19.73 16.71
C ARG A 420 -7.14 18.31 16.17
N ARG A 421 -8.17 18.02 15.37
CA ARG A 421 -8.40 16.71 14.74
C ARG A 421 -7.27 16.37 13.77
N ASP A 422 -6.78 17.35 13.03
CA ASP A 422 -5.65 17.20 12.10
C ASP A 422 -4.35 16.85 12.82
N VAL A 423 -4.07 17.50 13.96
CA VAL A 423 -2.90 17.19 14.78
C VAL A 423 -2.98 15.80 15.41
N ASP A 424 -4.18 15.35 15.78
CA ASP A 424 -4.38 14.01 16.31
C ASP A 424 -4.39 12.95 15.19
N PHE A 425 -4.80 13.30 13.96
CA PHE A 425 -4.69 12.48 12.74
C PHE A 425 -3.23 12.16 12.40
N VAL A 426 -2.34 13.16 12.38
CA VAL A 426 -0.89 12.97 12.11
C VAL A 426 -0.20 12.06 13.13
N LYS A 427 -0.77 11.88 14.33
CA LYS A 427 -0.21 10.93 15.31
C LYS A 427 -0.57 9.48 15.01
N LEU A 428 -1.45 9.24 14.03
CA LEU A 428 -1.99 7.93 13.66
C LEU A 428 -1.32 7.38 12.40
N ASN A 429 -0.02 7.63 12.22
CA ASN A 429 0.80 7.03 11.15
C ASN A 429 0.80 5.49 11.15
N GLU A 430 0.19 4.85 12.16
CA GLU A 430 -0.08 3.43 12.20
C GLU A 430 -1.09 2.94 11.15
N PHE A 431 -1.91 3.82 10.57
CA PHE A 431 -2.85 3.49 9.48
C PHE A 431 -2.27 3.65 8.08
N GLY A 432 -0.94 3.80 7.99
CA GLY A 432 -0.20 3.80 6.73
C GLY A 432 -0.36 5.05 5.89
N LEU A 433 0.23 4.99 4.70
CA LEU A 433 0.46 6.13 3.80
C LEU A 433 -0.49 6.13 2.60
N SER A 434 -0.66 7.30 2.00
CA SER A 434 -1.31 7.53 0.70
C SER A 434 -0.37 7.25 -0.46
N THR A 435 -0.91 7.08 -1.67
CA THR A 435 -0.07 6.97 -2.89
C THR A 435 0.57 8.31 -3.28
N TYR A 436 0.27 9.39 -2.55
CA TYR A 436 0.92 10.69 -2.68
C TYR A 436 2.13 10.85 -1.76
N ASP A 437 2.29 9.96 -0.78
CA ASP A 437 3.37 10.06 0.19
C ASP A 437 4.61 9.26 -0.25
N HIS A 438 5.68 9.44 0.52
CA HIS A 438 6.89 8.63 0.44
C HIS A 438 6.98 7.75 1.68
N HIS A 439 7.46 6.51 1.50
CA HIS A 439 7.98 5.70 2.58
C HIS A 439 9.14 6.41 3.29
N SER A 440 9.45 5.99 4.51
CA SER A 440 10.51 6.57 5.35
C SER A 440 11.90 6.51 4.70
N ASP A 441 12.10 5.62 3.73
CA ASP A 441 13.33 5.50 2.93
C ASP A 441 13.35 6.36 1.64
N GLY A 442 12.31 7.16 1.46
CA GLY A 442 12.12 8.08 0.35
C GLY A 442 11.63 7.43 -0.94
N ALA A 443 11.22 6.15 -0.93
CA ALA A 443 10.53 5.55 -2.05
C ALA A 443 9.07 6.02 -2.11
N GLY A 444 8.51 6.14 -3.31
CA GLY A 444 7.09 6.47 -3.45
C GLY A 444 6.17 5.34 -3.02
N CYS A 445 5.10 5.64 -2.30
CA CYS A 445 4.13 4.64 -1.87
C CYS A 445 3.25 4.21 -3.04
N CYS A 446 3.39 2.96 -3.50
CA CYS A 446 2.67 2.45 -4.67
C CYS A 446 1.40 1.64 -4.34
N TYR A 447 1.25 1.18 -3.10
CA TYR A 447 0.09 0.42 -2.65
C TYR A 447 -0.77 1.23 -1.68
N SER A 448 -2.09 1.11 -1.82
CA SER A 448 -3.05 1.62 -0.84
C SER A 448 -4.21 0.65 -0.68
N SER A 449 -4.86 0.66 0.49
CA SER A 449 -5.85 -0.34 0.87
C SER A 449 -7.00 0.24 1.69
N TYR A 450 -8.19 -0.38 1.55
CA TYR A 450 -9.35 -0.12 2.43
C TYR A 450 -9.43 -1.07 3.63
N LEU A 451 -8.53 -2.04 3.75
CA LEU A 451 -8.44 -2.96 4.91
C LEU A 451 -7.75 -2.30 6.12
N ARG A 452 -7.94 -0.99 6.27
CA ARG A 452 -7.37 -0.13 7.32
C ARG A 452 -8.28 1.10 7.50
N PRO A 453 -8.27 1.77 8.67
CA PRO A 453 -8.99 3.02 8.84
C PRO A 453 -8.49 4.12 7.88
N ILE A 454 -9.34 4.58 6.95
CA ILE A 454 -9.05 5.71 6.04
C ILE A 454 -9.69 7.01 6.55
N LEU A 455 -9.00 7.79 7.37
CA LEU A 455 -9.66 8.85 8.13
C LEU A 455 -10.10 10.05 7.26
N ASN A 456 -9.48 10.23 6.10
CA ASN A 456 -9.79 11.31 5.17
C ASN A 456 -10.90 11.01 4.14
N ILE A 457 -11.61 9.88 4.29
CA ILE A 457 -12.90 9.64 3.62
C ILE A 457 -14.08 9.74 4.59
N ARG A 458 -13.85 10.09 5.86
CA ARG A 458 -14.94 10.31 6.82
C ARG A 458 -15.79 11.46 6.31
N PRO A 459 -17.13 11.43 6.43
CA PRO A 459 -17.99 12.38 5.74
C PRO A 459 -17.79 13.83 6.17
N LYS A 460 -17.36 14.05 7.43
CA LYS A 460 -16.99 15.36 8.00
C LYS A 460 -15.52 15.73 7.80
N TYR A 461 -14.80 15.04 6.91
CA TYR A 461 -13.40 15.35 6.64
C TYR A 461 -13.30 16.58 5.74
N ARG A 462 -12.30 17.41 6.06
CA ARG A 462 -11.87 18.55 5.27
C ARG A 462 -10.37 18.42 5.06
N SER A 463 -9.89 18.63 3.84
CA SER A 463 -8.45 18.62 3.60
C SER A 463 -7.78 19.76 4.35
N SER A 464 -6.82 19.42 5.22
CA SER A 464 -6.05 20.39 5.99
C SER A 464 -5.18 21.27 5.08
N ALA A 465 -4.67 20.71 3.97
CA ALA A 465 -3.91 21.44 2.96
C ALA A 465 -4.76 22.48 2.23
N MET A 466 -5.99 22.14 1.86
CA MET A 466 -6.80 22.91 0.92
C MET A 466 -7.90 23.78 1.56
N GLY A 467 -8.34 23.51 2.79
CA GLY A 467 -9.42 24.33 3.37
C GLY A 467 -10.85 23.84 3.10
N PHE A 468 -11.05 22.78 2.32
CA PHE A 468 -12.38 22.33 1.87
C PHE A 468 -12.50 20.79 1.78
N PRO A 469 -13.72 20.24 1.62
CA PRO A 469 -13.95 18.81 1.43
C PRO A 469 -13.18 18.22 0.23
N TRP A 470 -12.60 17.04 0.38
CA TRP A 470 -11.90 16.32 -0.70
C TRP A 470 -12.28 14.84 -0.69
N ALA A 471 -12.28 14.19 -1.85
CA ALA A 471 -12.72 12.81 -2.03
C ALA A 471 -14.19 12.61 -1.59
N LEU A 472 -14.51 11.58 -0.81
CA LEU A 472 -15.89 11.23 -0.46
C LEU A 472 -16.72 12.41 0.10
N PRO A 473 -16.22 13.22 1.06
CA PRO A 473 -16.90 14.45 1.50
C PRO A 473 -17.33 15.40 0.38
N ALA A 474 -16.51 15.58 -0.65
CA ALA A 474 -16.84 16.43 -1.80
C ALA A 474 -17.90 15.75 -2.70
N ASP A 475 -17.81 14.43 -2.86
CA ASP A 475 -18.77 13.67 -3.66
C ASP A 475 -20.16 13.61 -3.01
N LEU A 476 -20.24 13.74 -1.68
CA LEU A 476 -21.52 13.90 -0.99
C LEU A 476 -22.25 15.20 -1.37
N SER A 477 -21.58 16.22 -1.92
CA SER A 477 -22.27 17.38 -2.48
C SER A 477 -23.08 17.04 -3.74
N LEU A 478 -22.59 16.12 -4.58
CA LEU A 478 -23.37 15.59 -5.70
C LEU A 478 -24.54 14.75 -5.19
N ILE A 479 -24.32 13.90 -4.19
CA ILE A 479 -25.39 13.09 -3.58
C ILE A 479 -26.51 13.98 -3.02
N TRP A 480 -26.15 15.02 -2.28
CA TRP A 480 -27.11 16.00 -1.78
C TRP A 480 -27.92 16.65 -2.91
N TRP A 481 -27.24 17.11 -3.98
CA TRP A 481 -27.92 17.71 -5.13
C TRP A 481 -28.88 16.74 -5.83
N MET A 482 -28.49 15.48 -5.99
CA MET A 482 -29.34 14.44 -6.58
C MET A 482 -30.61 14.22 -5.75
N GLU A 483 -30.48 14.14 -4.42
CA GLU A 483 -31.61 13.98 -3.50
C GLU A 483 -32.53 15.21 -3.49
N GLN A 484 -31.98 16.43 -3.40
CA GLN A 484 -32.79 17.66 -3.39
C GLN A 484 -33.48 17.93 -4.73
N SER A 485 -32.89 17.49 -5.83
CA SER A 485 -33.48 17.60 -7.16
C SER A 485 -34.51 16.51 -7.46
N GLY A 486 -34.68 15.53 -6.56
CA GLY A 486 -35.63 14.43 -6.73
C GLY A 486 -35.29 13.46 -7.85
N PHE A 487 -34.00 13.31 -8.19
CA PHE A 487 -33.57 12.33 -9.18
C PHE A 487 -33.65 10.91 -8.62
N ASP A 488 -34.11 9.97 -9.44
CA ASP A 488 -34.01 8.55 -9.16
C ASP A 488 -32.64 8.04 -9.62
N TYR A 489 -31.81 7.65 -8.66
CA TYR A 489 -30.43 7.23 -8.90
C TYR A 489 -30.01 6.09 -7.97
N GLU A 490 -29.04 5.32 -8.44
CA GLU A 490 -28.37 4.26 -7.69
C GLU A 490 -26.85 4.50 -7.67
N ILE A 491 -26.15 3.83 -6.77
CA ILE A 491 -24.69 3.94 -6.60
C ILE A 491 -24.00 2.73 -7.22
N LEU A 492 -22.91 3.02 -7.94
CA LEU A 492 -21.85 2.08 -8.29
C LEU A 492 -20.52 2.59 -7.73
N THR A 493 -19.55 1.71 -7.56
CA THR A 493 -18.16 2.10 -7.24
C THR A 493 -17.22 1.71 -8.38
N ASP A 494 -16.03 2.32 -8.43
CA ASP A 494 -14.96 1.85 -9.32
C ASP A 494 -14.66 0.35 -9.11
N HIS A 495 -14.75 -0.17 -7.89
CA HIS A 495 -14.53 -1.61 -7.63
C HIS A 495 -15.60 -2.47 -8.31
N ASP A 496 -16.86 -2.01 -8.34
CA ASP A 496 -17.94 -2.70 -9.04
C ASP A 496 -17.72 -2.69 -10.55
N LEU A 497 -17.36 -1.53 -11.10
CA LEU A 497 -17.09 -1.40 -12.53
C LEU A 497 -15.86 -2.20 -12.97
N HIS A 498 -14.83 -2.27 -12.13
CA HIS A 498 -13.65 -3.08 -12.39
C HIS A 498 -13.98 -4.59 -12.39
N ALA A 499 -14.84 -5.03 -11.46
CA ALA A 499 -15.21 -6.43 -11.31
C ALA A 499 -16.19 -6.91 -12.40
N GLU A 500 -17.20 -6.11 -12.72
CA GLU A 500 -18.31 -6.51 -13.60
C GLU A 500 -18.19 -5.95 -15.03
N GLY A 501 -17.27 -5.02 -15.28
CA GLY A 501 -17.07 -4.42 -16.58
C GLY A 501 -18.32 -3.68 -17.08
N ALA A 502 -18.54 -3.70 -18.40
CA ALA A 502 -19.65 -2.96 -19.01
C ALA A 502 -21.04 -3.39 -18.50
N ALA A 503 -21.17 -4.64 -18.02
CA ALA A 503 -22.42 -5.16 -17.46
C ALA A 503 -22.87 -4.38 -16.20
N ALA A 504 -21.95 -3.76 -15.46
CA ALA A 504 -22.31 -2.87 -14.35
C ALA A 504 -23.05 -1.61 -14.83
N LEU A 505 -22.74 -1.12 -16.04
CA LEU A 505 -23.28 0.13 -16.59
C LEU A 505 -24.55 -0.09 -17.44
N ASP A 506 -24.69 -1.26 -18.06
CA ASP A 506 -25.79 -1.62 -18.97
C ASP A 506 -27.21 -1.31 -18.45
N PRO A 507 -27.52 -1.46 -17.14
CA PRO A 507 -28.86 -1.15 -16.64
C PRO A 507 -29.21 0.34 -16.66
N TYR A 508 -28.21 1.23 -16.73
CA TYR A 508 -28.39 2.66 -16.52
C TYR A 508 -28.40 3.44 -17.84
N ARG A 509 -29.30 4.41 -17.95
CA ARG A 509 -29.38 5.30 -19.11
C ARG A 509 -28.29 6.37 -19.08
N VAL A 510 -27.91 6.82 -17.89
CA VAL A 510 -26.86 7.81 -17.65
C VAL A 510 -26.00 7.38 -16.47
N VAL A 511 -24.69 7.52 -16.59
CA VAL A 511 -23.73 7.35 -15.50
C VAL A 511 -23.07 8.70 -15.21
N ILE A 512 -23.01 9.10 -13.95
CA ILE A 512 -22.39 10.35 -13.51
C ILE A 512 -21.10 10.02 -12.77
N ASN A 513 -19.97 10.51 -13.26
CA ASN A 513 -18.73 10.49 -12.49
C ASN A 513 -18.75 11.58 -11.42
N CYS A 514 -18.21 11.23 -10.26
CA CYS A 514 -17.97 12.11 -9.14
C CYS A 514 -16.96 13.25 -9.41
N THR A 515 -16.63 14.03 -8.38
CA THR A 515 -15.87 15.27 -8.48
C THR A 515 -14.42 15.09 -8.95
N HIS A 516 -13.82 13.91 -8.73
CA HIS A 516 -12.41 13.65 -9.04
C HIS A 516 -12.11 12.15 -9.34
N PRO A 517 -12.55 11.60 -10.49
CA PRO A 517 -12.33 10.19 -10.87
C PRO A 517 -10.92 9.95 -11.45
N GLU A 518 -9.87 10.34 -10.74
CA GLU A 518 -8.49 10.40 -11.23
C GLU A 518 -7.84 9.03 -11.51
N TYR A 519 -8.11 8.03 -10.68
CA TYR A 519 -7.45 6.71 -10.75
C TYR A 519 -8.37 5.68 -11.39
N TYR A 520 -7.92 5.04 -12.47
CA TYR A 520 -8.79 4.19 -13.29
C TYR A 520 -8.04 2.98 -13.84
N SER A 521 -8.72 1.83 -13.94
CA SER A 521 -8.16 0.58 -14.45
C SER A 521 -8.54 0.34 -15.91
N GLU A 522 -7.77 -0.51 -16.61
CA GLU A 522 -8.03 -0.82 -18.03
C GLU A 522 -9.45 -1.37 -18.24
N ARG A 523 -9.89 -2.31 -17.40
CA ARG A 523 -11.24 -2.88 -17.45
C ARG A 523 -12.34 -1.82 -17.33
N MET A 524 -12.15 -0.83 -16.46
CA MET A 524 -13.12 0.27 -16.31
C MET A 524 -13.08 1.22 -17.51
N MET A 525 -11.89 1.50 -18.04
CA MET A 525 -11.71 2.30 -19.25
C MET A 525 -12.47 1.66 -20.42
N ASP A 526 -12.31 0.34 -20.60
CA ASP A 526 -12.99 -0.43 -21.67
C ASP A 526 -14.51 -0.45 -21.46
N ALA A 527 -14.95 -0.73 -20.23
CA ALA A 527 -16.37 -0.74 -19.88
C ALA A 527 -17.07 0.59 -20.18
N THR A 528 -16.41 1.71 -19.87
CA THR A 528 -16.95 3.05 -20.14
C THR A 528 -17.03 3.34 -21.63
N GLU A 529 -16.01 2.97 -22.39
CA GLU A 529 -15.97 3.15 -23.85
C GLU A 529 -17.05 2.29 -24.52
N ASP A 530 -17.16 1.01 -24.16
CA ASP A 530 -18.20 0.09 -24.67
C ASP A 530 -19.62 0.55 -24.31
N TYR A 531 -19.80 1.12 -23.12
CA TYR A 531 -21.08 1.69 -22.72
C TYR A 531 -21.47 2.89 -23.60
N LEU A 532 -20.54 3.82 -23.84
CA LEU A 532 -20.77 4.99 -24.69
C LEU A 532 -21.04 4.61 -26.15
N THR A 533 -20.28 3.65 -26.71
CA THR A 533 -20.47 3.23 -28.11
C THR A 533 -21.80 2.52 -28.36
N ARG A 534 -22.43 1.97 -27.31
CA ARG A 534 -23.74 1.31 -27.36
C ARG A 534 -24.91 2.26 -27.02
N GLY A 535 -24.66 3.57 -26.95
CA GLY A 535 -25.68 4.59 -26.71
C GLY A 535 -25.89 4.97 -25.25
N GLY A 536 -25.04 4.45 -24.36
CA GLY A 536 -24.90 4.92 -22.98
C GLY A 536 -24.47 6.39 -22.92
N ARG A 537 -24.67 7.02 -21.77
CA ARG A 537 -24.43 8.46 -21.59
C ARG A 537 -23.64 8.69 -20.32
N VAL A 538 -22.58 9.49 -20.40
CA VAL A 538 -21.75 9.84 -19.25
C VAL A 538 -21.84 11.33 -18.98
N ILE A 539 -22.02 11.71 -17.72
CA ILE A 539 -21.79 13.07 -17.23
C ILE A 539 -20.51 13.04 -16.41
N TYR A 540 -19.47 13.68 -16.95
CA TYR A 540 -18.23 13.89 -16.22
C TYR A 540 -18.31 15.23 -15.49
N ALA A 541 -18.63 15.20 -14.19
CA ALA A 541 -18.93 16.39 -13.38
C ALA A 541 -17.71 16.98 -12.64
N GLY A 542 -16.52 16.45 -12.91
CA GLY A 542 -15.31 16.69 -12.13
C GLY A 542 -14.11 17.22 -12.92
N GLY A 543 -12.94 17.20 -12.27
CA GLY A 543 -11.62 17.52 -12.84
C GLY A 543 -10.65 16.34 -12.80
N ASN A 544 -9.55 16.42 -13.55
CA ASN A 544 -8.44 15.44 -13.57
C ASN A 544 -8.84 13.94 -13.62
N GLY A 545 -9.89 13.59 -14.35
CA GLY A 545 -10.40 12.23 -14.43
C GLY A 545 -9.58 11.34 -15.35
N TYR A 546 -9.61 10.03 -15.12
CA TYR A 546 -9.04 9.01 -16.00
C TYR A 546 -7.53 9.23 -16.24
N TYR A 547 -6.81 9.71 -15.23
CA TYR A 547 -5.43 10.18 -15.36
C TYR A 547 -4.41 9.05 -15.16
N TRP A 548 -4.46 8.38 -14.00
CA TRP A 548 -3.52 7.34 -13.61
C TRP A 548 -4.00 5.93 -13.97
N VAL A 549 -3.07 5.12 -14.48
CA VAL A 549 -3.22 3.67 -14.68
C VAL A 549 -3.09 2.98 -13.32
N SER A 550 -4.19 2.46 -12.83
CA SER A 550 -4.28 1.71 -11.56
C SER A 550 -4.74 0.28 -11.77
N GLY A 551 -4.26 -0.62 -10.93
CA GLY A 551 -4.63 -2.04 -10.98
C GLY A 551 -4.92 -2.62 -9.61
N LEU A 552 -5.74 -3.67 -9.61
CA LEU A 552 -5.94 -4.57 -8.47
C LEU A 552 -5.42 -5.95 -8.88
N ARG A 553 -5.03 -6.77 -7.90
CA ARG A 553 -4.78 -8.19 -8.15
C ARG A 553 -6.11 -8.92 -8.19
N GLU A 554 -6.28 -9.83 -9.15
CA GLU A 554 -7.50 -10.63 -9.31
C GLU A 554 -7.87 -11.34 -7.99
N GLY A 555 -9.14 -11.28 -7.59
CA GLY A 555 -9.64 -11.85 -6.33
C GLY A 555 -9.23 -11.10 -5.05
N GLU A 556 -8.40 -10.05 -5.13
CA GLU A 556 -7.94 -9.26 -3.98
C GLU A 556 -8.29 -7.77 -4.12
N PRO A 557 -9.59 -7.40 -4.08
CA PRO A 557 -10.03 -6.02 -4.35
C PRO A 557 -9.57 -4.99 -3.29
N GLY A 558 -9.11 -5.47 -2.13
CA GLY A 558 -8.69 -4.66 -0.99
C GLY A 558 -7.57 -3.67 -1.23
N ILE A 559 -6.69 -3.95 -2.21
CA ILE A 559 -5.39 -3.30 -2.33
C ILE A 559 -5.16 -2.87 -3.77
N MET A 560 -5.07 -1.56 -3.97
CA MET A 560 -4.80 -0.91 -5.25
C MET A 560 -3.30 -0.63 -5.41
N GLU A 561 -2.79 -0.81 -6.63
CA GLU A 561 -1.45 -0.41 -7.03
C GLU A 561 -1.47 0.69 -8.10
N VAL A 562 -0.57 1.65 -7.95
CA VAL A 562 -0.25 2.66 -8.95
C VAL A 562 1.22 3.01 -8.86
N ARG A 563 1.89 3.19 -10.01
CA ARG A 563 3.28 3.66 -10.06
C ARG A 563 3.36 4.95 -10.87
N LYS A 564 3.76 6.03 -10.21
CA LYS A 564 3.90 7.35 -10.85
C LYS A 564 5.22 7.38 -11.61
N LEU A 565 5.17 7.48 -12.94
CA LEU A 565 6.36 7.35 -13.80
C LEU A 565 7.02 8.71 -14.08
N ASP A 566 7.59 8.88 -15.27
CA ASP A 566 8.43 10.00 -15.69
C ASP A 566 7.66 11.17 -16.33
N THR A 567 6.34 11.09 -16.44
CA THR A 567 5.51 12.10 -17.12
C THR A 567 4.34 12.60 -16.26
N GLY A 568 3.95 13.86 -16.47
CA GLY A 568 2.80 14.51 -15.80
C GLY A 568 3.07 15.06 -14.40
N SER A 569 2.07 15.77 -13.86
CA SER A 569 2.00 16.16 -12.44
C SER A 569 1.98 14.90 -11.59
N ARG A 570 2.88 14.81 -10.60
CA ARG A 570 3.07 13.61 -9.76
C ARG A 570 3.73 13.98 -8.44
N ALA A 571 3.43 13.21 -7.41
CA ALA A 571 4.00 13.40 -6.07
C ALA A 571 5.41 12.78 -5.92
N TRP A 572 5.69 11.73 -6.69
CA TRP A 572 6.95 11.01 -6.71
C TRP A 572 7.15 10.37 -8.09
N GLN A 573 8.35 9.85 -8.32
CA GLN A 573 8.72 9.18 -9.57
C GLN A 573 9.31 7.81 -9.27
N ALA A 574 8.79 6.78 -9.93
CA ALA A 574 9.33 5.43 -9.90
C ALA A 574 10.75 5.41 -10.47
N GLU A 575 11.61 4.58 -9.88
CA GLU A 575 12.97 4.41 -10.37
C GLU A 575 12.99 3.74 -11.75
N ALA A 576 14.12 3.84 -12.45
CA ALA A 576 14.28 3.31 -13.79
C ALA A 576 14.02 1.79 -13.83
N GLY A 577 13.28 1.33 -14.83
CA GLY A 577 12.92 -0.09 -15.00
C GLY A 577 11.75 -0.56 -14.13
N GLU A 578 11.27 0.22 -13.16
CA GLU A 578 10.28 -0.22 -12.16
C GLU A 578 8.85 0.24 -12.46
N GLY A 579 8.53 0.46 -13.73
CA GLY A 579 7.30 1.12 -14.16
C GLY A 579 6.08 0.21 -14.39
N TYR A 580 6.21 -1.09 -14.14
CA TYR A 580 5.15 -2.08 -14.36
C TYR A 580 4.51 -2.51 -13.04
N LEU A 581 3.18 -2.59 -13.02
CA LEU A 581 2.41 -3.02 -11.86
C LEU A 581 2.69 -4.49 -11.55
N ALA A 582 3.02 -4.79 -10.30
CA ALA A 582 3.10 -6.17 -9.83
C ALA A 582 1.72 -6.84 -9.82
N SER A 583 0.65 -6.07 -9.65
CA SER A 583 -0.72 -6.59 -9.51
C SER A 583 -1.31 -7.11 -10.81
N THR A 584 -0.93 -6.52 -11.95
CA THR A 584 -1.54 -6.83 -13.27
C THR A 584 -0.53 -7.09 -14.38
N GLY A 585 0.76 -6.77 -14.19
CA GLY A 585 1.78 -6.84 -15.24
C GLY A 585 1.74 -5.68 -16.24
N GLU A 586 0.82 -4.73 -16.06
CA GLU A 586 0.66 -3.59 -16.95
C GLU A 586 1.69 -2.48 -16.71
N ARG A 587 2.04 -1.73 -17.75
CA ARG A 587 2.80 -0.48 -17.57
C ARG A 587 1.91 0.56 -16.88
N SER A 588 2.33 1.09 -15.74
CA SER A 588 1.59 2.13 -15.03
C SER A 588 1.83 3.51 -15.68
N GLY A 589 1.74 4.59 -14.90
CA GLY A 589 1.84 5.95 -15.40
C GLY A 589 0.50 6.47 -15.91
N LEU A 590 0.54 7.28 -16.96
CA LEU A 590 -0.64 7.99 -17.44
C LEU A 590 -1.34 7.25 -18.57
N TRP A 591 -2.68 7.25 -18.57
CA TRP A 591 -3.47 6.72 -19.68
C TRP A 591 -3.16 7.42 -21.00
N ARG A 592 -2.84 8.72 -20.97
CA ARG A 592 -2.40 9.47 -22.17
C ARG A 592 -1.11 8.92 -22.78
N SER A 593 -0.19 8.42 -21.96
CA SER A 593 1.07 7.82 -22.40
C SER A 593 0.87 6.40 -22.98
N ARG A 594 -0.33 5.84 -22.82
CA ARG A 594 -0.76 4.56 -23.41
C ARG A 594 -1.72 4.73 -24.61
N GLY A 595 -1.81 5.94 -25.17
CA GLY A 595 -2.71 6.21 -26.31
C GLY A 595 -4.21 6.21 -25.94
N ARG A 596 -4.53 6.33 -24.64
CA ARG A 596 -5.89 6.34 -24.09
C ARG A 596 -6.16 7.57 -23.22
N ALA A 597 -5.71 8.74 -23.70
CA ALA A 597 -5.97 9.99 -22.99
C ALA A 597 -7.48 10.19 -22.73
N PRO A 598 -7.87 10.81 -21.60
CA PRO A 598 -9.28 11.00 -21.22
C PRO A 598 -10.16 11.63 -22.32
N GLN A 599 -9.58 12.51 -23.15
CA GLN A 599 -10.24 13.14 -24.28
C GLN A 599 -10.85 12.15 -25.27
N LYS A 600 -10.29 10.93 -25.38
CA LYS A 600 -10.82 9.88 -26.27
C LYS A 600 -12.16 9.30 -25.77
N ILE A 601 -12.45 9.41 -24.48
CA ILE A 601 -13.62 8.79 -23.84
C ILE A 601 -14.63 9.86 -23.42
N VAL A 602 -14.17 10.85 -22.64
CA VAL A 602 -15.05 11.88 -22.03
C VAL A 602 -14.87 13.27 -22.64
N GLY A 603 -14.13 13.39 -23.75
CA GLY A 603 -13.98 14.62 -24.54
C GLY A 603 -12.98 15.65 -24.00
N ILE A 604 -12.74 15.67 -22.69
CA ILE A 604 -11.78 16.54 -22.01
C ILE A 604 -10.77 15.74 -21.19
N GLY A 605 -9.68 16.36 -20.73
CA GLY A 605 -8.68 15.73 -19.88
C GLY A 605 -7.83 16.76 -19.13
N PHE A 606 -6.98 16.28 -18.22
CA PHE A 606 -6.15 17.12 -17.36
C PHE A 606 -5.35 18.18 -18.15
N THR A 607 -5.38 19.42 -17.65
CA THR A 607 -4.67 20.57 -18.25
C THR A 607 -3.76 21.26 -17.24
N ALA A 608 -4.29 21.59 -16.07
CA ALA A 608 -3.62 22.29 -14.99
C ALA A 608 -4.33 22.00 -13.66
N GLU A 609 -3.64 22.30 -12.56
CA GLU A 609 -4.17 22.26 -11.19
C GLU A 609 -3.79 23.54 -10.45
N GLY A 610 -4.63 23.94 -9.50
CA GLY A 610 -4.44 25.07 -8.61
C GLY A 610 -5.57 25.11 -7.59
N MET A 611 -5.26 25.47 -6.33
CA MET A 611 -6.21 25.40 -5.22
C MET A 611 -6.33 26.72 -4.45
N ASP A 612 -5.95 27.84 -5.08
CA ASP A 612 -6.03 29.19 -4.49
C ASP A 612 -7.48 29.70 -4.44
N ARG A 613 -8.17 29.62 -5.59
CA ARG A 613 -9.58 29.97 -5.76
C ARG A 613 -10.14 29.31 -7.01
N CYS A 614 -11.42 28.97 -6.98
CA CYS A 614 -12.17 28.64 -8.19
C CYS A 614 -12.71 29.93 -8.82
N THR A 615 -12.85 29.93 -10.15
CA THR A 615 -13.55 30.99 -10.89
C THR A 615 -14.72 30.40 -11.69
N HIS A 616 -15.56 31.27 -12.22
CA HIS A 616 -16.73 30.91 -13.02
C HIS A 616 -16.34 30.54 -14.46
N PHE A 617 -17.24 29.84 -15.15
CA PHE A 617 -17.17 29.64 -16.60
C PHE A 617 -17.79 30.84 -17.34
N GLU A 618 -17.20 31.18 -18.49
CA GLU A 618 -17.78 32.11 -19.45
C GLU A 618 -18.36 31.35 -20.65
N ARG A 619 -19.48 31.83 -21.20
CA ARG A 619 -20.12 31.20 -22.37
C ARG A 619 -19.27 31.41 -23.63
N MET A 620 -18.80 30.30 -24.20
CA MET A 620 -18.10 30.28 -25.49
C MET A 620 -19.08 30.28 -26.67
N PRO A 621 -18.65 30.62 -27.91
CA PRO A 621 -19.54 30.73 -29.07
C PRO A 621 -20.41 29.49 -29.35
N ASP A 622 -19.91 28.28 -29.08
CA ASP A 622 -20.66 27.04 -29.27
C ASP A 622 -21.89 26.93 -28.37
N SER A 623 -21.92 27.65 -27.24
CA SER A 623 -23.08 27.69 -26.34
C SER A 623 -24.33 28.33 -26.94
N PHE A 624 -24.20 29.04 -28.07
CA PHE A 624 -25.32 29.65 -28.81
C PHE A 624 -25.75 28.80 -30.02
N HIS A 625 -25.12 27.64 -30.23
CA HIS A 625 -25.48 26.76 -31.31
C HIS A 625 -26.76 25.99 -30.99
N LYS A 626 -27.75 26.00 -31.90
CA LYS A 626 -29.06 25.30 -31.79
C LYS A 626 -29.04 23.81 -31.39
N ARG A 627 -27.88 23.15 -31.45
CA ARG A 627 -27.73 21.71 -31.11
C ARG A 627 -27.61 21.50 -29.61
N VAL A 628 -27.18 22.53 -28.87
CA VAL A 628 -26.96 22.50 -27.43
C VAL A 628 -27.82 23.52 -26.70
N ASP A 629 -28.77 24.17 -27.38
CA ASP A 629 -29.67 25.18 -26.79
C ASP A 629 -30.41 24.64 -25.55
N TRP A 630 -30.82 23.37 -25.61
CA TRP A 630 -31.44 22.67 -24.48
C TRP A 630 -30.57 22.59 -23.22
N MET A 631 -29.23 22.66 -23.34
CA MET A 631 -28.32 22.65 -22.20
C MET A 631 -28.26 24.00 -21.48
N PHE A 632 -28.62 25.08 -22.19
CA PHE A 632 -28.58 26.45 -21.68
C PHE A 632 -29.98 27.03 -21.43
N ASP A 633 -31.03 26.20 -21.46
CA ASP A 633 -32.37 26.62 -21.08
C ASP A 633 -32.37 27.14 -19.63
N GLY A 634 -32.96 28.32 -19.41
CA GLY A 634 -32.93 29.02 -18.13
C GLY A 634 -31.59 29.68 -17.77
N ILE A 635 -30.56 29.64 -18.63
CA ILE A 635 -29.26 30.30 -18.41
C ILE A 635 -29.13 31.52 -19.34
N ALA A 636 -28.94 32.70 -18.76
CA ALA A 636 -28.76 33.93 -19.51
C ALA A 636 -27.50 33.91 -20.40
N ALA A 637 -27.50 34.75 -21.44
CA ALA A 637 -26.37 34.93 -22.35
C ALA A 637 -25.16 35.55 -21.66
#